data_AF-A0A8H8Z2S4-F1
#
_entry.id   AF-A0A8H8Z2S4-F1
#
_cell.length_a   1.000
_cell.length_b   1.000
_cell.length_c   1.000
_cell.angle_alpha   90.00
_cell.angle_beta   90.00
_cell.angle_gamma   90.00
#
_symmetry.space_group_name_H-M   'P 1'
#
loop_
_entity.id
_entity.type
_entity.pdbx_description
1 polymer ?
#
loop_
_entity_poly.entity_id
_entity_poly.type
_entity_poly.pdbx_seq_one_letter_code
_entity_poly.pdbx_strand_id
1 'polypeptide(L)'
;MSKSSLDKPTRHAADHSRQLDTQPRHVQEDQASNKSILQALTSAALVLPGLLAAQAHAADASSGSVNFQYSRYQESKRDLYSVRSDLKPIMVDTLHGSGTFFLTDRMKLSFGYTQDTWSGATPLSSVPFASTAGNSAFTRVLPTGEVVSGASPLATGTVTLDRNLNPLRFDTAGKQLVDPRTVLVLSSASPETRSQGDFRLGYEWDEATLNLGGGLSVENDYESAYGNANGRFDFNQKQTSLKWGAGYTSSRTSAILDHDTLGYVTTLAYADQIKSRDSLRILQGDRRDWTSSLGLTQILSKNTLVDFNLGYTHSRGFMENPYKAVTVIFVDPQTVSPDPGDSIRGNLRAVLEQRPDVRNQLAIGGKLVQYINPLDAALHVAYKFSLDDWGVNSSTFESDWVQPLGNGWTITPRIRYYSQSSADFYHPYIVSDQAFTRIVVDEQGEPQVVTYDPKKLPKHITSDHRLAGYGALSGGVAVNKKLTSGIALEAGFEYYTRASALKLGGSGNSGFADFDYYVANAALRIDMDTINFSQRNSQPRSSKHQHHDHLDHGGGHHIPAGVMFGHMLDKPGDVMVGYRFMYSWQAGDMLHGARKASDIDIVNLACGDSQLCKFSPADMTMRMHMLDIMYAPTRWLNLMLMPQFMDMEMNLRELEGRPPPVPGDHEHKGVPHSTGGVGDTILMSLIKLIDLPGQRLHMGLGFSAPTGETDLKLRRMAKNEGGLFHFDMQLGSGTWDFLPNLTYAGTTHRWHWGAQLYGTKRMESKNESGYRLGDIFQASTWGGIHLTDWLSASVRGVYTHRGKIHGDFNTYNARVGPMDFPVNQGGQYWDIGFGLSAAVPTGKFAGNHFAFEWLQPVRDDVNGFQLERKGALSATWHYSF
;
A
#
# COMPACT_ATOMS: atom_id res chain seq x y z
N MET A 1 66.02 1.43 40.59
CA MET A 1 65.86 1.45 42.06
C MET A 1 64.53 0.77 42.34
N SER A 2 64.40 -0.47 42.80
CA SER A 2 64.98 -1.13 43.98
C SER A 2 63.87 -2.04 44.53
N LYS A 3 64.05 -3.37 44.37
CA LYS A 3 63.69 -4.45 45.33
C LYS A 3 62.19 -4.79 45.48
N SER A 4 61.74 -6.03 45.70
CA SER A 4 62.33 -7.35 46.03
C SER A 4 61.17 -8.36 45.89
N SER A 5 61.23 -9.45 45.12
CA SER A 5 61.92 -10.75 45.31
C SER A 5 61.37 -11.66 46.42
N LEU A 6 61.08 -12.91 46.01
CA LEU A 6 61.16 -14.18 46.77
C LEU A 6 59.99 -14.43 47.76
N ASP A 7 59.41 -15.62 47.96
CA ASP A 7 59.95 -16.98 47.77
C ASP A 7 58.81 -18.04 47.73
N LYS A 8 59.10 -19.19 47.10
CA LYS A 8 58.41 -20.50 47.24
C LYS A 8 58.93 -21.19 48.53
N PRO A 9 58.27 -22.19 49.19
CA PRO A 9 58.19 -23.57 48.63
C PRO A 9 57.13 -24.58 49.20
N THR A 10 57.09 -25.77 48.56
CA THR A 10 56.80 -27.16 49.05
C THR A 10 55.40 -27.53 49.60
N ARG A 11 54.61 -28.38 48.90
CA ARG A 11 54.55 -29.88 48.84
C ARG A 11 54.00 -30.58 50.11
N HIS A 12 52.76 -31.08 50.06
CA HIS A 12 52.39 -32.51 50.27
C HIS A 12 50.90 -32.78 49.94
N ALA A 13 50.59 -34.04 49.67
CA ALA A 13 49.46 -34.56 48.90
C ALA A 13 48.35 -35.20 49.76
N ALA A 14 47.12 -35.26 49.20
CA ALA A 14 46.07 -36.30 49.29
C ALA A 14 44.70 -35.63 48.99
N ASP A 15 44.15 -35.79 47.78
CA ASP A 15 43.18 -36.82 47.38
C ASP A 15 41.72 -36.45 47.72
N HIS A 16 40.95 -36.04 46.69
CA HIS A 16 39.54 -36.38 46.45
C HIS A 16 38.95 -35.58 45.26
N SER A 17 38.71 -36.30 44.17
CA SER A 17 37.62 -36.18 43.18
C SER A 17 36.70 -34.93 43.17
N ARG A 18 36.81 -34.11 42.11
CA ARG A 18 35.69 -33.63 41.25
C ARG A 18 36.24 -32.72 40.13
N GLN A 19 36.31 -33.23 38.90
CA GLN A 19 36.46 -32.42 37.70
C GLN A 19 35.15 -31.66 37.45
N LEU A 20 35.19 -30.34 37.58
CA LEU A 20 34.20 -29.43 37.04
C LEU A 20 34.74 -28.96 35.68
N ASP A 21 34.02 -29.35 34.63
CA ASP A 21 34.17 -28.84 33.26
C ASP A 21 34.00 -27.32 33.23
N THR A 22 35.05 -26.61 32.85
CA THR A 22 34.96 -25.20 32.45
C THR A 22 34.66 -25.13 30.95
N GLN A 23 33.39 -25.02 30.58
CA GLN A 23 32.97 -24.52 29.26
C GLN A 23 33.09 -22.99 29.21
N PRO A 24 33.58 -22.41 28.10
CA PRO A 24 33.55 -20.97 27.90
C PRO A 24 32.09 -20.52 27.70
N ARG A 25 31.61 -19.60 28.54
CA ARG A 25 30.30 -18.96 28.39
C ARG A 25 30.30 -18.13 27.11
N HIS A 26 29.58 -18.60 26.09
CA HIS A 26 29.14 -17.81 24.97
C HIS A 26 28.30 -16.63 25.49
N VAL A 27 28.77 -15.42 25.24
CA VAL A 27 27.99 -14.19 25.41
C VAL A 27 26.99 -14.15 24.26
N GLN A 28 25.70 -14.19 24.62
CA GLN A 28 24.57 -14.16 23.71
C GLN A 28 24.36 -12.69 23.31
N GLU A 29 24.66 -12.34 22.07
CA GLU A 29 24.37 -11.01 21.51
C GLU A 29 22.86 -10.86 21.34
N ASP A 30 22.23 -10.05 22.19
CA ASP A 30 20.82 -9.70 22.09
C ASP A 30 20.59 -8.70 20.95
N GLN A 31 19.98 -9.23 19.88
CA GLN A 31 19.58 -8.52 18.67
C GLN A 31 18.33 -7.66 18.93
N ALA A 32 18.50 -6.35 18.97
CA ALA A 32 17.38 -5.40 18.99
C ALA A 32 16.79 -5.20 17.58
N SER A 33 15.45 -5.14 17.53
CA SER A 33 14.59 -5.16 16.33
C SER A 33 14.87 -4.02 15.33
N ASN A 34 15.10 -4.40 14.07
CA ASN A 34 15.24 -3.52 12.90
C ASN A 34 13.86 -3.10 12.39
N LYS A 35 13.49 -1.81 12.49
CA LYS A 35 12.32 -1.25 11.82
C LYS A 35 12.75 -0.65 10.48
N SER A 36 12.16 -1.18 9.40
CA SER A 36 12.53 -0.93 8.01
C SER A 36 12.14 0.46 7.53
N ILE A 37 12.87 0.94 6.53
CA ILE A 37 12.83 2.24 5.83
C ILE A 37 11.52 2.48 5.03
N LEU A 38 10.44 1.76 5.36
CA LEU A 38 9.26 1.63 4.50
C LEU A 38 8.03 2.44 4.86
N GLN A 39 8.06 3.18 5.95
CA GLN A 39 7.06 4.22 6.19
C GLN A 39 7.31 5.48 5.32
N ALA A 40 8.37 5.50 4.51
CA ALA A 40 8.95 6.73 3.99
C ALA A 40 8.51 7.11 2.56
N LEU A 41 8.02 6.17 1.74
CA LEU A 41 7.61 6.47 0.35
C LEU A 41 6.10 6.55 0.13
N THR A 42 5.30 5.95 1.00
CA THR A 42 3.83 6.17 1.09
C THR A 42 3.48 7.57 1.59
N SER A 43 4.28 8.07 2.51
CA SER A 43 4.14 9.40 3.08
C SER A 43 4.32 10.54 2.06
N ALA A 44 4.94 10.29 0.90
CA ALA A 44 5.25 11.33 -0.08
C ALA A 44 4.00 12.00 -0.67
N ALA A 45 2.82 11.37 -0.58
CA ALA A 45 1.56 11.97 -0.98
C ALA A 45 0.70 12.49 0.18
N LEU A 46 0.95 12.23 1.47
CA LEU A 46 0.05 12.77 2.54
C LEU A 46 0.65 12.95 3.94
N VAL A 47 1.92 12.60 4.19
CA VAL A 47 2.59 12.88 5.48
C VAL A 47 3.84 13.70 5.20
N LEU A 48 3.70 15.01 5.40
CA LEU A 48 4.72 15.94 5.89
C LEU A 48 6.11 15.95 5.20
N PRO A 49 6.60 17.12 4.73
CA PRO A 49 7.97 17.24 4.23
C PRO A 49 8.97 17.14 5.39
N GLY A 50 9.26 15.91 5.81
CA GLY A 50 10.38 15.62 6.69
C GLY A 50 11.44 14.93 5.87
N LEU A 51 12.25 15.69 5.12
CA LEU A 51 13.49 15.26 4.43
C LEU A 51 13.86 13.80 4.67
N LEU A 52 13.74 12.98 3.62
CA LEU A 52 14.13 11.57 3.63
C LEU A 52 15.66 11.43 3.84
N ALA A 53 16.13 11.64 5.06
CA ALA A 53 17.27 10.90 5.53
C ALA A 53 16.73 9.49 5.79
N ALA A 54 17.04 8.56 4.88
CA ALA A 54 17.03 7.15 5.23
C ALA A 54 17.73 7.05 6.59
N GLN A 55 17.00 6.71 7.65
CA GLN A 55 17.65 6.31 8.89
C GLN A 55 18.33 4.98 8.58
N ALA A 56 19.54 5.07 8.02
CA ALA A 56 20.48 3.97 7.99
C ALA A 56 20.93 3.73 9.44
N HIS A 57 20.10 2.97 10.17
CA HIS A 57 20.50 2.24 11.36
C HIS A 57 19.97 0.82 11.24
N ALA A 58 20.72 0.01 10.51
CA ALA A 58 20.80 -1.39 10.84
C ALA A 58 22.29 -1.72 10.89
N ALA A 59 22.70 -2.46 11.92
CA ALA A 59 23.75 -3.43 11.68
C ALA A 59 23.24 -4.27 10.51
N ASP A 60 23.88 -4.09 9.36
CA ASP A 60 23.58 -4.78 8.11
C ASP A 60 23.41 -6.27 8.47
N ALA A 61 22.22 -6.84 8.20
CA ALA A 61 21.82 -8.14 8.75
C ALA A 61 22.99 -9.13 8.66
N SER A 62 23.37 -9.76 9.77
CA SER A 62 24.49 -10.72 9.81
C SER A 62 24.18 -12.00 9.03
N SER A 63 22.92 -12.15 8.62
CA SER A 63 22.36 -13.34 8.01
C SER A 63 21.28 -12.99 6.99
N GLY A 64 21.02 -13.92 6.07
CA GLY A 64 19.93 -13.78 5.11
C GLY A 64 18.59 -13.63 5.83
N SER A 65 17.70 -12.76 5.36
CA SER A 65 16.42 -12.52 6.02
C SER A 65 15.31 -12.15 5.04
N VAL A 66 14.08 -12.56 5.35
CA VAL A 66 12.86 -12.16 4.64
C VAL A 66 11.91 -11.49 5.63
N ASN A 67 11.27 -10.41 5.20
CA ASN A 67 10.32 -9.65 5.98
C ASN A 67 9.05 -9.40 5.17
N PHE A 68 7.90 -9.62 5.80
CA PHE A 68 6.60 -9.25 5.29
C PHE A 68 5.93 -8.33 6.30
N GLN A 69 5.34 -7.25 5.82
CA GLN A 69 4.69 -6.25 6.66
C GLN A 69 3.41 -5.77 5.99
N TYR A 70 2.38 -5.61 6.81
CA TYR A 70 1.15 -4.93 6.46
C TYR A 70 0.96 -3.74 7.40
N SER A 71 0.48 -2.62 6.89
CA SER A 71 0.04 -1.50 7.71
C SER A 71 -1.19 -0.82 7.13
N ARG A 72 -2.07 -0.38 8.04
CA ARG A 72 -3.27 0.41 7.72
C ARG A 72 -3.19 1.76 8.39
N TYR A 73 -3.33 2.82 7.61
CA TYR A 73 -3.55 4.20 8.06
C TYR A 73 -5.02 4.55 7.83
N GLN A 74 -5.65 5.20 8.81
CA GLN A 74 -7.02 5.71 8.65
C GLN A 74 -7.24 6.99 9.42
N GLU A 75 -7.72 8.02 8.73
CA GLU A 75 -8.15 9.27 9.33
C GLU A 75 -9.49 9.12 10.08
N SER A 76 -9.67 9.96 11.10
CA SER A 76 -10.98 10.20 11.67
C SER A 76 -11.90 10.85 10.64
N LYS A 77 -13.21 10.67 10.81
CA LYS A 77 -14.18 11.45 10.03
C LYS A 77 -13.92 12.94 10.27
N ARG A 78 -13.97 13.75 9.21
CA ARG A 78 -13.81 15.20 9.30
C ARG A 78 -15.19 15.83 9.51
N ASP A 79 -15.35 16.58 10.58
CA ASP A 79 -16.58 17.34 10.84
C ASP A 79 -16.64 18.57 9.92
N LEU A 80 -17.73 18.68 9.15
CA LEU A 80 -18.01 19.86 8.34
C LEU A 80 -19.01 20.73 9.11
N TYR A 81 -18.64 21.98 9.39
CA TYR A 81 -19.39 22.87 10.32
C TYR A 81 -20.90 23.02 10.04
N SER A 82 -21.35 22.84 8.81
CA SER A 82 -22.75 23.05 8.40
C SER A 82 -23.43 21.79 7.86
N VAL A 83 -22.72 20.69 7.64
CA VAL A 83 -23.23 19.50 6.94
C VAL A 83 -22.71 18.24 7.60
N ARG A 84 -23.57 17.25 7.81
CA ARG A 84 -23.10 15.92 8.19
C ARG A 84 -22.42 15.27 6.98
N SER A 85 -21.12 15.00 7.08
CA SER A 85 -20.39 14.28 6.05
C SER A 85 -20.65 12.78 6.17
N ASP A 86 -21.10 12.16 5.09
CA ASP A 86 -21.21 10.71 4.90
C ASP A 86 -19.98 10.10 4.22
N LEU A 87 -19.01 10.93 3.83
CA LEU A 87 -17.81 10.53 3.13
C LEU A 87 -16.92 9.64 4.01
N LYS A 88 -16.45 8.51 3.46
CA LYS A 88 -15.41 7.67 4.11
C LYS A 88 -14.12 8.50 4.25
N PRO A 89 -13.45 8.48 5.41
CA PRO A 89 -12.18 9.19 5.60
C PRO A 89 -11.07 8.58 4.75
N ILE A 90 -9.95 9.28 4.62
CA ILE A 90 -8.78 8.75 3.90
C ILE A 90 -8.29 7.48 4.61
N MET A 91 -8.06 6.44 3.82
CA MET A 91 -7.48 5.17 4.25
C MET A 91 -6.35 4.78 3.30
N VAL A 92 -5.31 4.19 3.88
CA VAL A 92 -4.18 3.65 3.13
C VAL A 92 -3.83 2.28 3.66
N ASP A 93 -3.89 1.29 2.79
CA ASP A 93 -3.42 -0.06 3.08
C ASP A 93 -2.08 -0.26 2.36
N THR A 94 -1.04 -0.61 3.11
CA THR A 94 0.32 -0.83 2.58
C THR A 94 0.74 -2.26 2.85
N LEU A 95 1.09 -2.96 1.78
CA LEU A 95 1.77 -4.24 1.81
C LEU A 95 3.25 -4.02 1.47
N HIS A 96 4.13 -4.61 2.27
CA HIS A 96 5.55 -4.59 2.02
C HIS A 96 6.18 -5.97 2.19
N GLY A 97 6.96 -6.39 1.21
CA GLY A 97 7.83 -7.57 1.29
C GLY A 97 9.27 -7.19 0.98
N SER A 98 10.23 -7.70 1.75
CA SER A 98 11.65 -7.54 1.44
C SER A 98 12.45 -8.79 1.77
N GLY A 99 13.55 -8.96 1.06
CA GLY A 99 14.49 -10.06 1.25
C GLY A 99 15.92 -9.56 1.18
N THR A 100 16.82 -10.15 1.97
CA THR A 100 18.26 -9.94 1.90
C THR A 100 18.97 -11.29 1.87
N PHE A 101 19.90 -11.46 0.94
CA PHE A 101 20.62 -12.69 0.67
C PHE A 101 22.11 -12.40 0.55
N PHE A 102 22.93 -13.35 0.98
CA PHE A 102 24.38 -13.26 0.83
C PHE A 102 24.81 -14.01 -0.43
N LEU A 103 25.39 -13.28 -1.38
CA LEU A 103 26.01 -13.87 -2.57
C LEU A 103 27.41 -14.41 -2.23
N THR A 104 28.12 -13.69 -1.37
CA THR A 104 29.40 -14.10 -0.77
C THR A 104 29.42 -13.60 0.68
N ASP A 105 30.48 -13.89 1.42
CA ASP A 105 30.63 -13.39 2.81
C ASP A 105 30.80 -11.85 2.88
N ARG A 106 31.01 -11.18 1.75
CA ARG A 106 31.15 -9.72 1.64
C ARG A 106 30.11 -9.07 0.73
N MET A 107 29.33 -9.83 -0.04
CA MET A 107 28.35 -9.31 -0.99
C MET A 107 26.92 -9.64 -0.57
N LYS A 108 26.11 -8.61 -0.41
CA LYS A 108 24.70 -8.71 0.01
C LYS A 108 23.79 -8.22 -1.10
N LEU A 109 22.78 -9.00 -1.42
CA LEU A 109 21.71 -8.67 -2.35
C LEU A 109 20.44 -8.44 -1.56
N SER A 110 19.80 -7.28 -1.71
CA SER A 110 18.48 -7.03 -1.13
C SER A 110 17.46 -6.67 -2.21
N PHE A 111 16.23 -7.13 -2.03
CA PHE A 111 15.08 -6.73 -2.83
C PHE A 111 13.95 -6.25 -1.93
N GLY A 112 13.10 -5.37 -2.45
CA GLY A 112 11.88 -4.91 -1.82
C GLY A 112 10.74 -4.82 -2.83
N TYR A 113 9.52 -5.07 -2.37
CA TYR A 113 8.29 -4.79 -3.08
C TYR A 113 7.34 -4.09 -2.11
N THR A 114 6.69 -3.02 -2.58
CA THR A 114 5.72 -2.26 -1.80
C THR A 114 4.51 -1.99 -2.66
N GLN A 115 3.33 -2.20 -2.11
CA GLN A 115 2.07 -1.88 -2.74
C GLN A 115 1.22 -1.06 -1.77
N ASP A 116 0.69 0.05 -2.25
CA ASP A 116 -0.10 0.98 -1.45
C ASP A 116 -1.41 1.26 -2.16
N THR A 117 -2.52 1.09 -1.46
CA THR A 117 -3.83 1.45 -1.98
C THR A 117 -4.44 2.57 -1.15
N TRP A 118 -4.72 3.69 -1.80
CA TRP A 118 -5.32 4.89 -1.21
C TRP A 118 -6.80 4.92 -1.51
N SER A 119 -7.62 5.26 -0.53
CA SER A 119 -9.06 5.44 -0.73
C SER A 119 -9.65 6.50 0.19
N GLY A 120 -10.90 6.89 -0.07
CA GLY A 120 -11.64 7.83 0.77
C GLY A 120 -11.63 9.27 0.28
N ALA A 121 -12.20 10.16 1.09
CA ALA A 121 -12.39 11.56 0.69
C ALA A 121 -11.16 12.42 0.93
N THR A 122 -10.69 13.03 -0.15
CA THR A 122 -9.51 13.89 -0.17
C THR A 122 -9.92 15.36 -0.26
N PRO A 123 -9.28 16.27 0.52
CA PRO A 123 -9.51 17.71 0.37
C PRO A 123 -9.01 18.22 -1.00
N LEU A 124 -9.86 18.93 -1.75
CA LEU A 124 -9.50 19.52 -3.05
C LEU A 124 -8.96 20.96 -2.90
N SER A 125 -9.66 21.77 -2.12
CA SER A 125 -9.36 23.19 -1.84
C SER A 125 -9.92 23.55 -0.46
N SER A 126 -9.78 24.82 -0.06
CA SER A 126 -10.50 25.42 1.05
C SER A 126 -11.24 26.68 0.61
N VAL A 127 -12.38 26.97 1.27
CA VAL A 127 -13.23 28.12 0.97
C VAL A 127 -13.65 28.85 2.26
N PRO A 128 -13.99 30.15 2.20
CA PRO A 128 -14.63 30.82 3.32
C PRO A 128 -15.94 30.11 3.70
N PHE A 129 -16.16 29.89 4.99
CA PHE A 129 -17.38 29.25 5.50
C PHE A 129 -18.64 30.06 5.17
N ALA A 130 -18.52 31.39 5.09
CA ALA A 130 -19.63 32.28 4.76
C ALA A 130 -20.00 32.28 3.25
N SER A 131 -19.27 31.54 2.41
CA SER A 131 -19.54 31.47 0.97
C SER A 131 -20.66 30.49 0.64
N THR A 132 -21.19 30.56 -0.58
CA THR A 132 -22.09 29.55 -1.14
C THR A 132 -21.34 28.33 -1.70
N ALA A 133 -20.01 28.34 -1.66
CA ALA A 133 -19.14 27.22 -2.03
C ALA A 133 -18.85 26.37 -0.78
N GLY A 134 -18.17 25.23 -0.95
CA GLY A 134 -17.90 24.30 0.14
C GLY A 134 -18.62 22.98 -0.03
N ASN A 135 -18.72 22.22 1.05
CA ASN A 135 -19.52 21.01 1.06
C ASN A 135 -20.99 21.39 1.35
N SER A 136 -21.86 21.24 0.35
CA SER A 136 -23.30 21.47 0.51
C SER A 136 -24.05 20.16 0.69
N ALA A 137 -24.99 20.15 1.64
CA ALA A 137 -25.92 19.05 1.80
C ALA A 137 -26.74 18.91 0.52
N PHE A 138 -26.83 17.69 0.00
CA PHE A 138 -27.79 17.35 -1.04
C PHE A 138 -28.58 16.14 -0.57
N THR A 139 -29.85 16.10 -0.97
CA THR A 139 -30.74 14.97 -0.73
C THR A 139 -31.30 14.54 -2.07
N ARG A 140 -31.12 13.28 -2.44
CA ARG A 140 -31.70 12.70 -3.66
C ARG A 140 -32.45 11.41 -3.30
N VAL A 141 -33.64 11.26 -3.88
CA VAL A 141 -34.35 9.99 -3.89
C VAL A 141 -33.81 9.17 -5.06
N LEU A 142 -33.15 8.05 -4.77
CA LEU A 142 -32.69 7.10 -5.76
C LEU A 142 -33.89 6.46 -6.49
N PRO A 143 -33.69 5.88 -7.69
CA PRO A 143 -34.75 5.12 -8.39
C PRO A 143 -35.35 3.99 -7.54
N THR A 144 -34.61 3.50 -6.53
CA THR A 144 -35.05 2.51 -5.54
C THR A 144 -35.99 3.06 -4.46
N GLY A 145 -36.23 4.38 -4.43
CA GLY A 145 -37.00 5.07 -3.39
C GLY A 145 -36.19 5.45 -2.14
N GLU A 146 -34.92 5.06 -2.07
CA GLU A 146 -34.03 5.40 -0.96
C GLU A 146 -33.64 6.89 -1.00
N VAL A 147 -33.71 7.57 0.15
CA VAL A 147 -33.26 8.95 0.30
C VAL A 147 -31.79 8.95 0.71
N VAL A 148 -30.90 9.28 -0.22
CA VAL A 148 -29.48 9.47 0.07
C VAL A 148 -29.24 10.95 0.37
N SER A 149 -28.73 11.22 1.57
CA SER A 149 -28.27 12.55 1.97
C SER A 149 -26.76 12.53 2.12
N GLY A 150 -26.07 13.44 1.43
CA GLY A 150 -24.61 13.54 1.54
C GLY A 150 -24.09 14.95 1.32
N ALA A 151 -22.78 15.10 1.25
CA ALA A 151 -22.11 16.37 1.01
C ALA A 151 -21.53 16.43 -0.42
N SER A 152 -21.96 17.37 -1.25
CA SER A 152 -21.36 17.61 -2.59
C SER A 152 -20.28 18.69 -2.54
N PRO A 153 -19.09 18.45 -3.11
CA PRO A 153 -18.04 19.47 -3.19
C PRO A 153 -18.42 20.55 -4.21
N LEU A 154 -18.62 21.78 -3.74
CA LEU A 154 -18.78 22.96 -4.60
C LEU A 154 -17.50 23.77 -4.57
N ALA A 155 -16.73 23.70 -5.65
CA ALA A 155 -15.48 24.46 -5.82
C ALA A 155 -15.70 25.88 -6.38
N THR A 156 -16.93 26.21 -6.77
CA THR A 156 -17.33 27.52 -7.31
C THR A 156 -18.54 28.06 -6.55
N GLY A 157 -18.67 29.39 -6.47
CA GLY A 157 -19.76 30.02 -5.73
C GLY A 157 -19.62 31.53 -5.63
N THR A 158 -20.25 32.12 -4.62
CA THR A 158 -20.15 33.54 -4.30
C THR A 158 -19.95 33.75 -2.80
N VAL A 159 -19.33 34.86 -2.42
CA VAL A 159 -19.20 35.29 -1.03
C VAL A 159 -19.47 36.78 -0.95
N THR A 160 -20.07 37.21 0.14
CA THR A 160 -20.21 38.63 0.46
C THR A 160 -19.01 39.04 1.31
N LEU A 161 -18.38 40.16 0.98
CA LEU A 161 -17.21 40.70 1.68
C LEU A 161 -17.49 42.09 2.23
N ASP A 162 -16.82 42.46 3.32
CA ASP A 162 -16.74 43.86 3.76
C ASP A 162 -15.70 44.63 2.92
N ARG A 163 -15.50 45.92 3.24
CA ARG A 163 -14.51 46.78 2.56
C ARG A 163 -13.05 46.38 2.83
N ASN A 164 -12.80 45.62 3.89
CA ASN A 164 -11.49 45.05 4.21
C ASN A 164 -11.33 43.64 3.60
N LEU A 165 -12.25 43.23 2.72
CA LEU A 165 -12.28 41.92 2.06
C LEU A 165 -12.48 40.73 3.02
N ASN A 166 -13.03 40.97 4.21
CA ASN A 166 -13.38 39.89 5.13
C ASN A 166 -14.71 39.26 4.74
N PRO A 167 -14.85 37.92 4.78
CA PRO A 167 -16.11 37.25 4.52
C PRO A 167 -17.21 37.64 5.53
N LEU A 168 -18.40 37.91 5.00
CA LEU A 168 -19.60 38.28 5.74
C LEU A 168 -20.64 37.17 5.67
N ARG A 169 -21.19 36.81 6.83
CA ARG A 169 -22.35 35.94 7.00
C ARG A 169 -23.54 36.76 7.48
N PHE A 170 -24.74 36.38 7.05
CA PHE A 170 -25.99 36.96 7.54
C PHE A 170 -26.58 36.06 8.63
N ASP A 171 -26.97 36.63 9.77
CA ASP A 171 -27.73 35.91 10.79
C ASP A 171 -29.21 35.74 10.39
N THR A 172 -29.99 35.07 11.22
CA THR A 172 -31.43 34.84 10.98
C THR A 172 -32.26 36.13 10.95
N ALA A 173 -31.73 37.24 11.45
CA ALA A 173 -32.35 38.57 11.41
C ALA A 173 -31.85 39.42 10.21
N GLY A 174 -30.97 38.87 9.36
CA GLY A 174 -30.40 39.57 8.22
C GLY A 174 -29.25 40.52 8.55
N LYS A 175 -28.72 40.48 9.78
CA LYS A 175 -27.57 41.31 10.18
C LYS A 175 -26.27 40.71 9.64
N GLN A 176 -25.41 41.56 9.08
CA GLN A 176 -24.07 41.19 8.63
C GLN A 176 -23.13 40.96 9.81
N LEU A 177 -22.42 39.83 9.79
CA LEU A 177 -21.41 39.44 10.76
C LEU A 177 -20.16 38.99 10.02
N VAL A 178 -18.99 39.48 10.41
CA VAL A 178 -17.71 38.97 9.90
C VAL A 178 -17.51 37.53 10.38
N ASP A 179 -17.26 36.61 9.46
CA ASP A 179 -17.05 35.20 9.74
C ASP A 179 -15.76 34.72 9.06
N PRO A 180 -14.62 34.75 9.77
CA PRO A 180 -13.31 34.44 9.19
C PRO A 180 -13.08 32.93 9.04
N ARG A 181 -14.03 32.09 9.44
CA ARG A 181 -13.87 30.64 9.39
C ARG A 181 -13.73 30.16 7.96
N THR A 182 -12.92 29.12 7.80
CA THR A 182 -12.65 28.45 6.52
C THR A 182 -13.09 27.00 6.64
N VAL A 183 -13.42 26.35 5.52
CA VAL A 183 -13.73 24.93 5.45
C VAL A 183 -13.01 24.26 4.30
N LEU A 184 -12.66 22.99 4.48
CA LEU A 184 -12.17 22.16 3.39
C LEU A 184 -13.32 21.78 2.45
N VAL A 185 -13.01 21.72 1.16
CA VAL A 185 -13.86 21.12 0.14
C VAL A 185 -13.42 19.67 -0.03
N LEU A 186 -14.18 18.72 0.52
CA LEU A 186 -13.87 17.29 0.43
C LEU A 186 -14.52 16.64 -0.80
N SER A 187 -13.74 15.91 -1.59
CA SER A 187 -14.21 15.10 -2.73
C SER A 187 -13.82 13.64 -2.51
N SER A 188 -14.67 12.69 -2.94
CA SER A 188 -14.28 11.27 -2.97
C SER A 188 -13.35 11.00 -4.16
N ALA A 189 -12.32 10.19 -3.93
CA ALA A 189 -11.50 9.60 -4.97
C ALA A 189 -11.82 8.10 -5.09
N SER A 190 -11.67 7.54 -6.29
CA SER A 190 -11.62 6.08 -6.45
C SER A 190 -10.38 5.52 -5.77
N PRO A 191 -10.38 4.24 -5.36
CA PRO A 191 -9.16 3.59 -4.89
C PRO A 191 -8.05 3.66 -5.94
N GLU A 192 -6.86 4.12 -5.54
CA GLU A 192 -5.69 4.24 -6.42
C GLU A 192 -4.55 3.40 -5.84
N THR A 193 -3.85 2.64 -6.69
CA THR A 193 -2.84 1.67 -6.24
C THR A 193 -1.48 1.96 -6.84
N ARG A 194 -0.50 2.17 -5.96
CA ARG A 194 0.91 2.31 -6.31
C ARG A 194 1.64 1.01 -6.07
N SER A 195 2.48 0.61 -7.03
CA SER A 195 3.37 -0.55 -6.92
C SER A 195 4.82 -0.10 -7.08
N GLN A 196 5.69 -0.53 -6.16
CA GLN A 196 7.11 -0.18 -6.14
C GLN A 196 7.99 -1.42 -5.98
N GLY A 197 9.03 -1.51 -6.79
CA GLY A 197 10.07 -2.53 -6.69
C GLY A 197 11.44 -1.89 -6.45
N ASP A 198 12.19 -2.47 -5.51
CA ASP A 198 13.48 -1.95 -5.04
C ASP A 198 14.56 -3.02 -5.09
N PHE A 199 15.78 -2.60 -5.42
CA PHE A 199 16.96 -3.45 -5.49
C PHE A 199 18.17 -2.77 -4.84
N ARG A 200 18.96 -3.55 -4.10
CA ARG A 200 20.22 -3.08 -3.50
C ARG A 200 21.29 -4.16 -3.60
N LEU A 201 22.49 -3.74 -4.00
CA LEU A 201 23.72 -4.53 -3.91
C LEU A 201 24.67 -3.85 -2.94
N GLY A 202 25.04 -4.56 -1.88
CA GLY A 202 26.02 -4.14 -0.88
C GLY A 202 27.31 -4.91 -0.99
N TYR A 203 28.44 -4.23 -0.81
CA TYR A 203 29.75 -4.82 -0.59
C TYR A 203 30.33 -4.33 0.74
N GLU A 204 30.81 -5.25 1.57
CA GLU A 204 31.38 -4.99 2.88
C GLU A 204 32.88 -5.33 2.91
N TRP A 205 33.71 -4.32 3.13
CA TRP A 205 35.10 -4.43 3.56
C TRP A 205 35.17 -4.46 5.09
N ASP A 206 36.36 -4.69 5.63
CA ASP A 206 36.55 -4.83 7.07
C ASP A 206 36.20 -3.53 7.84
N GLU A 207 36.55 -2.37 7.28
CA GLU A 207 36.29 -1.03 7.82
C GLU A 207 35.40 -0.16 6.91
N ALA A 208 34.77 -0.71 5.88
CA ALA A 208 33.95 0.09 4.97
C ALA A 208 32.79 -0.69 4.37
N THR A 209 31.72 0.00 3.99
CA THR A 209 30.65 -0.58 3.17
C THR A 209 30.30 0.36 2.02
N LEU A 210 29.93 -0.23 0.88
CA LEU A 210 29.33 0.47 -0.25
C LEU A 210 28.04 -0.22 -0.65
N ASN A 211 26.98 0.56 -0.78
CA ASN A 211 25.67 0.10 -1.16
C ASN A 211 25.21 0.86 -2.39
N LEU A 212 24.93 0.14 -3.47
CA LEU A 212 24.31 0.68 -4.68
C LEU A 212 22.87 0.19 -4.72
N GLY A 213 21.93 1.10 -4.92
CA GLY A 213 20.51 0.77 -4.96
C GLY A 213 19.77 1.52 -6.04
N GLY A 214 18.60 1.02 -6.38
CA GLY A 214 17.67 1.66 -7.30
C GLY A 214 16.30 0.99 -7.26
N GLY A 215 15.32 1.65 -7.86
CA GLY A 215 13.96 1.15 -7.87
C GLY A 215 13.06 1.88 -8.86
N LEU A 216 11.87 1.31 -9.03
CA LEU A 216 10.80 1.80 -9.90
C LEU A 216 9.51 1.83 -9.09
N SER A 217 8.73 2.91 -9.23
CA SER A 217 7.41 3.08 -8.64
C SER A 217 6.44 3.48 -9.76
N VAL A 218 5.31 2.80 -9.83
CA VAL A 218 4.27 3.01 -10.84
C VAL A 218 2.91 3.11 -10.16
N GLU A 219 2.14 4.08 -10.60
CA GLU A 219 0.75 4.38 -10.26
C GLU A 219 0.06 4.80 -11.57
N ASN A 220 -1.27 4.85 -11.61
CA ASN A 220 -2.02 5.16 -12.83
C ASN A 220 -1.58 6.47 -13.53
N ASP A 221 -1.22 7.50 -12.74
CA ASP A 221 -0.85 8.82 -13.23
C ASP A 221 0.56 9.28 -12.82
N TYR A 222 1.34 8.41 -12.18
CA TYR A 222 2.66 8.74 -11.67
C TYR A 222 3.66 7.60 -11.86
N GLU A 223 4.78 7.93 -12.49
CA GLU A 223 5.92 7.03 -12.66
C GLU A 223 7.15 7.65 -12.01
N SER A 224 7.95 6.84 -11.31
CA SER A 224 9.21 7.29 -10.73
C SER A 224 10.27 6.20 -10.81
N ALA A 225 11.48 6.62 -11.16
CA ALA A 225 12.67 5.78 -11.17
C ALA A 225 13.77 6.47 -10.38
N TYR A 226 14.50 5.72 -9.56
CA TYR A 226 15.56 6.28 -8.74
C TYR A 226 16.78 5.38 -8.63
N GLY A 227 17.92 5.99 -8.35
CA GLY A 227 19.19 5.33 -8.09
C GLY A 227 19.93 6.04 -6.96
N ASN A 228 20.65 5.28 -6.14
CA ASN A 228 21.43 5.82 -5.03
C ASN A 228 22.70 5.03 -4.76
N ALA A 229 23.65 5.72 -4.15
CA ALA A 229 24.89 5.16 -3.62
C ALA A 229 25.08 5.64 -2.18
N ASN A 230 25.31 4.72 -1.26
CA ASN A 230 25.56 5.01 0.15
C ASN A 230 26.81 4.29 0.60
N GLY A 231 27.63 4.94 1.43
CA GLY A 231 28.82 4.32 2.01
C GLY A 231 28.96 4.60 3.50
N ARG A 232 29.67 3.69 4.18
CA ARG A 232 30.08 3.81 5.57
C ARG A 232 31.58 3.55 5.67
N PHE A 233 32.29 4.34 6.48
CA PHE A 233 33.66 4.09 6.88
C PHE A 233 33.72 4.00 8.40
N ASP A 234 34.31 2.93 8.90
CA ASP A 234 34.41 2.62 10.32
C ASP A 234 35.84 2.86 10.81
N PHE A 235 35.98 3.61 11.88
CA PHE A 235 37.26 3.98 12.50
C PHE A 235 37.27 3.56 13.97
N ASN A 236 38.45 3.64 14.59
CA ASN A 236 38.62 3.43 16.03
C ASN A 236 37.99 2.12 16.52
N GLN A 237 38.36 1.00 15.89
CA GLN A 237 37.79 -0.33 16.17
C GLN A 237 36.26 -0.36 16.00
N LYS A 238 35.76 0.31 14.95
CA LYS A 238 34.33 0.45 14.63
C LYS A 238 33.50 1.20 15.69
N GLN A 239 34.14 1.97 16.56
CA GLN A 239 33.43 2.83 17.52
C GLN A 239 32.95 4.13 16.88
N THR A 240 33.51 4.52 15.74
CA THR A 240 33.14 5.73 15.00
C THR A 240 32.84 5.36 13.56
N SER A 241 31.67 5.73 13.05
CA SER A 241 31.29 5.48 11.65
C SER A 241 30.95 6.79 10.95
N LEU A 242 31.65 7.09 9.85
CA LEU A 242 31.30 8.17 8.93
C LEU A 242 30.42 7.59 7.81
N LYS A 243 29.29 8.22 7.56
CA LYS A 243 28.30 7.82 6.56
C LYS A 243 28.16 8.89 5.50
N TRP A 244 27.97 8.48 4.25
CA TRP A 244 27.64 9.37 3.15
C TRP A 244 26.60 8.71 2.24
N GLY A 245 25.80 9.53 1.58
CA GLY A 245 24.80 9.08 0.63
C GLY A 245 24.59 10.10 -0.47
N ALA A 246 24.33 9.61 -1.68
CA ALA A 246 23.92 10.41 -2.82
C ALA A 246 22.84 9.67 -3.61
N GLY A 247 21.86 10.40 -4.12
CA GLY A 247 20.77 9.81 -4.88
C GLY A 247 20.24 10.74 -5.96
N TYR A 248 19.63 10.12 -6.97
CA TYR A 248 18.93 10.79 -8.05
C TYR A 248 17.60 10.09 -8.30
N THR A 249 16.54 10.88 -8.40
CA THR A 249 15.19 10.43 -8.75
C THR A 249 14.69 11.21 -9.94
N SER A 250 14.05 10.50 -10.87
CA SER A 250 13.31 11.06 -11.99
C SER A 250 11.87 10.59 -11.91
N SER A 251 10.94 11.54 -11.92
CA SER A 251 9.52 11.27 -11.82
C SER A 251 8.76 11.97 -12.94
N ARG A 252 7.65 11.36 -13.35
CA ARG A 252 6.74 11.87 -14.36
C ARG A 252 5.30 11.73 -13.88
N THR A 253 4.56 12.83 -13.93
CA THR A 253 3.13 12.88 -13.69
C THR A 253 2.40 12.98 -15.03
N SER A 254 1.33 12.21 -15.19
CA SER A 254 0.42 12.23 -16.34
C SER A 254 -1.02 12.11 -15.84
N ALA A 255 -1.50 13.15 -15.16
CA ALA A 255 -2.81 13.16 -14.51
C ALA A 255 -3.93 13.46 -15.50
N ILE A 256 -4.95 12.59 -15.52
CA ILE A 256 -6.17 12.82 -16.29
C ILE A 256 -6.99 13.89 -15.58
N LEU A 257 -7.15 15.04 -16.22
CA LEU A 257 -8.06 16.08 -15.79
C LEU A 257 -9.45 15.69 -16.25
N ASP A 258 -10.21 15.11 -15.33
CA ASP A 258 -11.58 14.65 -15.61
C ASP A 258 -12.42 15.80 -16.18
N HIS A 259 -13.10 15.52 -17.28
CA HIS A 259 -13.97 16.46 -17.97
C HIS A 259 -15.02 17.10 -17.05
N ASP A 260 -15.53 16.35 -16.07
CA ASP A 260 -16.48 16.85 -15.07
C ASP A 260 -15.87 17.92 -14.16
N THR A 261 -14.56 17.85 -13.91
CA THR A 261 -13.85 18.83 -13.08
C THR A 261 -13.53 20.11 -13.82
N LEU A 262 -13.41 20.07 -15.15
CA LEU A 262 -13.01 21.22 -15.98
C LEU A 262 -14.02 22.37 -15.95
N GLY A 263 -15.29 22.09 -15.64
CA GLY A 263 -16.31 23.13 -15.43
C GLY A 263 -16.19 23.89 -14.11
N TYR A 264 -15.46 23.34 -13.14
CA TYR A 264 -15.37 23.86 -11.77
C TYR A 264 -13.94 24.26 -11.37
N VAL A 265 -12.93 23.66 -11.99
CA VAL A 265 -11.51 23.91 -11.75
C VAL A 265 -10.88 24.51 -12.99
N THR A 266 -10.27 25.68 -12.81
CA THR A 266 -9.67 26.45 -13.89
C THR A 266 -8.24 25.98 -14.14
N THR A 267 -7.96 25.59 -15.39
CA THR A 267 -6.70 24.97 -15.82
C THR A 267 -5.83 25.87 -16.70
N LEU A 268 -6.22 27.13 -16.88
CA LEU A 268 -5.58 28.09 -17.79
C LEU A 268 -4.08 28.26 -17.56
N ALA A 269 -3.62 28.23 -16.30
CA ALA A 269 -2.20 28.36 -15.96
C ALA A 269 -1.32 27.22 -16.52
N TYR A 270 -1.93 26.07 -16.85
CA TYR A 270 -1.27 24.87 -17.34
C TYR A 270 -1.69 24.49 -18.77
N ALA A 271 -2.31 25.41 -19.52
CA ALA A 271 -2.83 25.12 -20.85
C ALA A 271 -1.76 24.48 -21.76
N ASP A 272 -0.52 24.95 -21.70
CA ASP A 272 0.60 24.44 -22.51
C ASP A 272 1.11 23.05 -22.08
N GLN A 273 0.81 22.64 -20.84
CA GLN A 273 1.20 21.33 -20.29
C GLN A 273 0.07 20.30 -20.42
N ILE A 274 -1.12 20.71 -20.85
CA ILE A 274 -2.28 19.86 -21.01
C ILE A 274 -2.36 19.36 -22.45
N LYS A 275 -2.27 18.04 -22.63
CA LYS A 275 -2.41 17.38 -23.93
C LYS A 275 -3.77 16.73 -24.06
N SER A 276 -4.35 16.77 -25.26
CA SER A 276 -5.60 16.09 -25.58
C SER A 276 -5.32 14.74 -26.25
N ARG A 277 -5.88 13.64 -25.74
CA ARG A 277 -5.83 12.29 -26.33
C ARG A 277 -7.19 11.64 -26.17
N ASP A 278 -7.83 11.19 -27.25
CA ASP A 278 -9.10 10.43 -27.23
C ASP A 278 -10.16 11.06 -26.33
N SER A 279 -10.37 12.38 -26.44
CA SER A 279 -11.25 13.23 -25.60
C SER A 279 -10.84 13.43 -24.14
N LEU A 280 -9.76 12.82 -23.67
CA LEU A 280 -9.15 13.07 -22.36
C LEU A 280 -8.17 14.25 -22.40
N ARG A 281 -8.18 15.07 -21.35
CA ARG A 281 -7.18 16.11 -21.11
C ARG A 281 -6.20 15.63 -20.05
N ILE A 282 -4.92 15.58 -20.39
CA ILE A 282 -3.88 15.01 -19.53
C ILE A 282 -2.87 16.10 -19.18
N LEU A 283 -2.74 16.40 -17.89
CA LEU A 283 -1.72 17.30 -17.36
C LEU A 283 -0.42 16.53 -17.18
N GLN A 284 0.64 16.97 -17.86
CA GLN A 284 1.96 16.32 -17.80
C GLN A 284 3.00 17.19 -17.12
N GLY A 285 3.82 16.57 -16.29
CA GLY A 285 4.92 17.23 -15.61
C GLY A 285 6.06 16.27 -15.30
N ASP A 286 7.30 16.76 -15.40
CA ASP A 286 8.50 16.00 -15.04
C ASP A 286 9.16 16.64 -13.82
N ARG A 287 9.69 15.81 -12.92
CA ARG A 287 10.40 16.22 -11.71
C ARG A 287 11.70 15.45 -11.56
N ARG A 288 12.73 16.13 -11.08
CA ARG A 288 14.04 15.56 -10.77
C ARG A 288 14.46 15.94 -9.36
N ASP A 289 14.94 14.97 -8.61
CA ASP A 289 15.41 15.18 -7.24
C ASP A 289 16.86 14.68 -7.12
N TRP A 290 17.70 15.51 -6.53
CA TRP A 290 19.05 15.16 -6.11
C TRP A 290 19.10 15.16 -4.60
N THR A 291 19.55 14.05 -4.01
CA THR A 291 19.70 13.92 -2.56
C THR A 291 21.15 13.72 -2.20
N SER A 292 21.56 14.27 -1.07
CA SER A 292 22.90 14.09 -0.51
C SER A 292 22.80 14.05 1.01
N SER A 293 23.56 13.15 1.63
CA SER A 293 23.56 13.01 3.08
C SER A 293 24.96 12.72 3.62
N LEU A 294 25.20 13.20 4.83
CA LEU A 294 26.38 12.93 5.64
C LEU A 294 25.90 12.53 7.04
N GLY A 295 26.56 11.56 7.65
CA GLY A 295 26.24 11.14 9.01
C GLY A 295 27.45 10.71 9.79
N LEU A 296 27.37 10.84 11.11
CA LEU A 296 28.40 10.43 12.05
C LEU A 296 27.74 9.64 13.17
N THR A 297 28.12 8.38 13.32
CA THR A 297 27.72 7.54 14.45
C THR A 297 28.92 7.36 15.38
N GLN A 298 28.71 7.50 16.68
CA GLN A 298 29.72 7.31 17.70
C GLN A 298 29.18 6.44 18.84
N ILE A 299 29.86 5.34 19.11
CA ILE A 299 29.70 4.57 20.35
C ILE A 299 30.50 5.30 21.43
N LEU A 300 29.81 5.89 22.42
CA LEU A 300 30.43 6.63 23.51
C LEU A 300 30.80 5.71 24.69
N SER A 301 29.99 4.67 24.91
CA SER A 301 30.23 3.64 25.93
C SER A 301 29.54 2.34 25.52
N LYS A 302 29.75 1.27 26.27
CA LYS A 302 28.99 0.01 26.10
C LYS A 302 27.47 0.16 26.20
N ASN A 303 26.99 1.29 26.75
CA ASN A 303 25.58 1.57 26.97
C ASN A 303 25.05 2.77 26.16
N THR A 304 25.91 3.48 25.41
CA THR A 304 25.54 4.78 24.84
C THR A 304 26.04 4.91 23.41
N LEU A 305 25.13 5.17 22.48
CA LEU A 305 25.41 5.49 21.08
C LEU A 305 24.76 6.83 20.74
N VAL A 306 25.52 7.67 20.05
CA VAL A 306 25.03 8.93 19.48
C VAL A 306 25.18 8.87 17.97
N ASP A 307 24.18 9.39 17.29
CA ASP A 307 24.18 9.50 15.84
C ASP A 307 23.73 10.90 15.41
N PHE A 308 24.45 11.46 14.44
CA PHE A 308 24.19 12.76 13.85
C PHE A 308 24.05 12.60 12.34
N ASN A 309 23.06 13.27 11.73
CA ASN A 309 22.89 13.27 10.27
C ASN A 309 22.59 14.69 9.76
N LEU A 310 23.13 14.96 8.58
CA LEU A 310 22.87 16.13 7.76
C LEU A 310 22.40 15.64 6.39
N GLY A 311 21.26 16.16 5.92
CA GLY A 311 20.69 15.81 4.62
C GLY A 311 20.36 17.06 3.82
N TYR A 312 20.61 17.01 2.52
CA TYR A 312 20.27 18.05 1.56
C TYR A 312 19.51 17.46 0.37
N THR A 313 18.42 18.10 -0.04
CA THR A 313 17.64 17.72 -1.21
C THR A 313 17.46 18.92 -2.12
N HIS A 314 17.80 18.77 -3.40
CA HIS A 314 17.53 19.72 -4.45
C HIS A 314 16.52 19.13 -5.43
N SER A 315 15.34 19.75 -5.50
CA SER A 315 14.22 19.31 -6.33
C SER A 315 13.97 20.33 -7.43
N ARG A 316 13.75 19.88 -8.67
CA ARG A 316 13.43 20.74 -9.81
C ARG A 316 12.37 20.12 -10.74
N GLY A 317 11.43 20.93 -11.23
CA GLY A 317 10.40 20.53 -12.20
C GLY A 317 8.98 20.73 -11.67
N PHE A 318 8.06 19.85 -12.06
CA PHE A 318 6.65 19.88 -11.66
C PHE A 318 6.50 19.49 -10.17
N MET A 319 6.15 20.46 -9.32
CA MET A 319 6.06 20.31 -7.85
C MET A 319 4.62 20.30 -7.34
N GLU A 320 3.68 20.57 -8.23
CA GLU A 320 2.26 20.68 -7.99
C GLU A 320 1.60 19.32 -7.79
N ASN A 321 0.50 19.32 -7.06
CA ASN A 321 -0.43 18.22 -7.02
C ASN A 321 -1.55 18.49 -8.05
N PRO A 322 -1.71 17.65 -9.08
CA PRO A 322 -2.69 17.86 -10.15
C PRO A 322 -4.15 17.84 -9.67
N TYR A 323 -4.38 17.34 -8.44
CA TYR A 323 -5.70 17.24 -7.80
C TYR A 323 -5.94 18.29 -6.71
N LYS A 324 -5.06 19.29 -6.57
CA LYS A 324 -5.24 20.42 -5.64
C LYS A 324 -5.54 21.69 -6.40
N ALA A 325 -6.49 22.45 -5.87
CA ALA A 325 -6.86 23.75 -6.41
C ALA A 325 -6.92 24.79 -5.29
N VAL A 326 -6.70 26.04 -5.66
CA VAL A 326 -6.83 27.20 -4.80
C VAL A 326 -8.12 27.92 -5.12
N THR A 327 -8.90 28.25 -4.10
CA THR A 327 -10.04 29.12 -4.26
C THR A 327 -9.57 30.58 -4.36
N VAL A 328 -9.96 31.20 -5.47
CA VAL A 328 -9.75 32.63 -5.75
C VAL A 328 -11.10 33.33 -5.74
N ILE A 329 -11.22 34.38 -4.94
CA ILE A 329 -12.39 35.27 -4.89
C ILE A 329 -12.13 36.44 -5.83
N PHE A 330 -12.73 36.40 -7.01
CA PHE A 330 -12.64 37.47 -8.01
C PHE A 330 -13.61 38.60 -7.66
N VAL A 331 -13.07 39.80 -7.47
CA VAL A 331 -13.82 41.03 -7.24
C VAL A 331 -13.62 41.92 -8.46
N ASP A 332 -14.69 42.22 -9.18
CA ASP A 332 -14.63 43.15 -10.31
C ASP A 332 -14.64 44.60 -9.78
N PRO A 333 -13.53 45.36 -9.92
CA PRO A 333 -13.44 46.73 -9.43
C PRO A 333 -14.51 47.66 -10.02
N GLN A 334 -15.04 47.34 -11.20
CA GLN A 334 -16.09 48.15 -11.86
C GLN A 334 -17.47 47.95 -11.24
N THR A 335 -17.67 46.87 -10.49
CA THR A 335 -18.95 46.54 -9.82
C THR A 335 -18.99 46.95 -8.35
N VAL A 336 -17.85 47.39 -7.81
CA VAL A 336 -17.74 47.82 -6.41
C VAL A 336 -18.39 49.19 -6.26
N SER A 337 -19.45 49.26 -5.43
CA SER A 337 -20.14 50.51 -5.11
C SER A 337 -19.16 51.54 -4.52
N PRO A 338 -19.32 52.85 -4.80
CA PRO A 338 -18.54 53.89 -4.13
C PRO A 338 -18.95 54.12 -2.66
N ASP A 339 -20.12 53.66 -2.20
CA ASP A 339 -20.57 53.86 -0.82
C ASP A 339 -19.80 52.95 0.16
N PRO A 340 -19.07 53.50 1.15
CA PRO A 340 -18.31 52.72 2.13
C PRO A 340 -19.14 51.73 2.96
N GLY A 341 -20.45 51.96 3.11
CA GLY A 341 -21.37 51.08 3.84
C GLY A 341 -21.79 49.83 3.08
N ASP A 342 -21.57 49.80 1.76
CA ASP A 342 -21.98 48.68 0.91
C ASP A 342 -20.99 47.52 0.97
N SER A 343 -21.54 46.30 1.00
CA SER A 343 -20.78 45.05 0.89
C SER A 343 -20.36 44.75 -0.56
N ILE A 344 -19.24 44.06 -0.72
CA ILE A 344 -18.69 43.65 -2.02
C ILE A 344 -19.13 42.21 -2.32
N ARG A 345 -19.56 41.95 -3.57
CA ARG A 345 -19.84 40.59 -4.03
C ARG A 345 -18.62 39.99 -4.70
N GLY A 346 -18.08 38.92 -4.12
CA GLY A 346 -16.97 38.13 -4.67
C GLY A 346 -17.46 36.89 -5.42
N ASN A 347 -16.83 36.60 -6.56
CA ASN A 347 -17.06 35.41 -7.37
C ASN A 347 -15.97 34.36 -7.08
N LEU A 348 -16.34 33.21 -6.52
CA LEU A 348 -15.41 32.14 -6.17
C LEU A 348 -15.18 31.21 -7.35
N ARG A 349 -13.92 30.97 -7.66
CA ARG A 349 -13.46 29.98 -8.64
C ARG A 349 -12.29 29.20 -8.08
N ALA A 350 -12.26 27.90 -8.36
CA ALA A 350 -11.07 27.10 -8.11
C ALA A 350 -10.12 27.22 -9.30
N VAL A 351 -8.84 27.45 -9.02
CA VAL A 351 -7.75 27.50 -9.99
C VAL A 351 -6.71 26.47 -9.56
N LEU A 352 -6.11 25.72 -10.49
CA LEU A 352 -5.03 24.79 -10.13
C LEU A 352 -3.93 25.52 -9.35
N GLU A 353 -3.38 24.85 -8.32
CA GLU A 353 -2.28 25.42 -7.55
C GLU A 353 -1.04 25.63 -8.43
N GLN A 354 -0.19 26.58 -8.04
CA GLN A 354 1.06 26.90 -8.73
C GLN A 354 2.16 26.96 -7.69
N ARG A 355 3.18 26.12 -7.79
CA ARG A 355 4.26 26.05 -6.80
C ARG A 355 5.57 26.52 -7.44
N PRO A 356 6.58 26.90 -6.65
CA PRO A 356 7.91 27.10 -7.19
C PRO A 356 8.42 25.80 -7.82
N ASP A 357 9.03 25.90 -9.00
CA ASP A 357 9.57 24.77 -9.76
C ASP A 357 10.91 24.27 -9.21
N VAL A 358 11.44 24.92 -8.19
CA VAL A 358 12.65 24.55 -7.46
C VAL A 358 12.35 24.53 -5.96
N ARG A 359 12.91 23.53 -5.26
CA ARG A 359 12.90 23.47 -3.81
C ARG A 359 14.24 22.94 -3.30
N ASN A 360 14.83 23.65 -2.34
CA ASN A 360 16.05 23.27 -1.64
C ASN A 360 15.73 23.03 -0.18
N GLN A 361 16.04 21.83 0.31
CA GLN A 361 15.69 21.40 1.66
C GLN A 361 16.93 20.96 2.42
N LEU A 362 17.04 21.35 3.69
CA LEU A 362 18.09 20.93 4.61
C LEU A 362 17.49 20.27 5.85
N ALA A 363 17.95 19.06 6.19
CA ALA A 363 17.62 18.36 7.44
C ALA A 363 18.84 18.17 8.30
N ILE A 364 18.66 18.37 9.60
CA ILE A 364 19.63 18.11 10.64
C ILE A 364 18.96 17.18 11.65
N GLY A 365 19.60 16.07 11.98
CA GLY A 365 19.06 15.08 12.91
C GLY A 365 20.09 14.62 13.92
N GLY A 366 19.64 14.38 15.15
CA GLY A 366 20.41 13.74 16.21
C GLY A 366 19.62 12.61 16.85
N LYS A 367 20.28 11.50 17.18
CA LYS A 367 19.71 10.36 17.88
C LYS A 367 20.64 9.91 19.00
N LEU A 368 20.07 9.65 20.17
CA LEU A 368 20.73 9.06 21.33
C LEU A 368 20.06 7.71 21.60
N VAL A 369 20.87 6.67 21.73
CA VAL A 369 20.46 5.35 22.21
C VAL A 369 21.18 5.09 23.52
N GLN A 370 20.41 4.93 24.60
CA GLN A 370 20.92 4.70 25.94
C GLN A 370 20.35 3.40 26.50
N TYR A 371 21.21 2.41 26.74
CA TYR A 371 20.88 1.21 27.49
C TYR A 371 20.94 1.49 29.00
N ILE A 372 19.91 1.08 29.73
CA ILE A 372 19.68 1.35 31.15
C ILE A 372 19.76 0.02 31.90
N ASN A 373 20.98 -0.37 32.31
CA ASN A 373 21.25 -1.68 32.92
C ASN A 373 20.26 -2.10 34.02
N PRO A 374 19.88 -1.23 34.99
CA PRO A 374 19.03 -1.68 36.10
C PRO A 374 17.62 -2.09 35.68
N LEU A 375 17.16 -1.65 34.52
CA LEU A 375 15.82 -1.91 33.99
C LEU A 375 15.83 -2.89 32.81
N ASP A 376 17.02 -3.32 32.39
CA ASP A 376 17.24 -4.10 31.16
C ASP A 376 16.45 -3.50 29.99
N ALA A 377 16.62 -2.20 29.74
CA ALA A 377 15.83 -1.46 28.78
C ALA A 377 16.69 -0.51 27.96
N ALA A 378 16.24 -0.16 26.76
CA ALA A 378 16.89 0.85 25.93
C ALA A 378 15.96 2.03 25.67
N LEU A 379 16.43 3.23 25.97
CA LEU A 379 15.78 4.49 25.63
C LEU A 379 16.38 5.02 24.33
N HIS A 380 15.55 5.22 23.31
CA HIS A 380 15.95 5.94 22.09
C HIS A 380 15.30 7.32 22.11
N VAL A 381 16.10 8.36 21.94
CA VAL A 381 15.62 9.74 21.80
C VAL A 381 16.14 10.29 20.49
N ALA A 382 15.27 10.88 19.68
CA ALA A 382 15.66 11.51 18.43
C ALA A 382 15.05 12.91 18.30
N TYR A 383 15.82 13.81 17.71
CA TYR A 383 15.37 15.13 17.33
C TYR A 383 15.79 15.42 15.89
N LYS A 384 14.85 15.94 15.09
CA LYS A 384 15.08 16.33 13.70
C LYS A 384 14.56 17.74 13.48
N PHE A 385 15.39 18.57 12.87
CA PHE A 385 15.02 19.90 12.42
C PHE A 385 15.17 19.96 10.90
N SER A 386 14.18 20.51 10.20
CA SER A 386 14.21 20.69 8.75
C SER A 386 13.83 22.11 8.36
N LEU A 387 14.42 22.62 7.29
CA LEU A 387 14.10 23.92 6.72
C LEU A 387 14.20 23.86 5.19
N ASP A 388 13.44 24.71 4.50
CA ASP A 388 13.51 24.84 3.05
C ASP A 388 13.31 26.28 2.55
N ASP A 389 13.60 26.48 1.27
CA ASP A 389 13.43 27.75 0.54
C ASP A 389 11.98 28.06 0.16
N TRP A 390 11.01 27.23 0.56
CA TRP A 390 9.59 27.56 0.54
C TRP A 390 9.13 28.23 1.84
N GLY A 391 10.02 28.40 2.82
CA GLY A 391 9.72 28.98 4.12
C GLY A 391 9.20 27.98 5.17
N VAL A 392 9.14 26.69 4.84
CA VAL A 392 8.71 25.65 5.78
C VAL A 392 9.87 25.27 6.69
N ASN A 393 9.68 25.46 7.99
CA ASN A 393 10.52 24.89 9.03
C ASN A 393 9.74 23.82 9.80
N SER A 394 10.41 22.75 10.20
CA SER A 394 9.79 21.70 10.99
C SER A 394 10.71 21.14 12.07
N SER A 395 10.09 20.72 13.18
CA SER A 395 10.74 20.08 14.31
C SER A 395 10.01 18.78 14.65
N THR A 396 10.75 17.69 14.74
CA THR A 396 10.25 16.39 15.18
C THR A 396 11.04 15.91 16.38
N PHE A 397 10.35 15.55 17.44
CA PHE A 397 10.90 14.88 18.62
C PHE A 397 10.28 13.49 18.73
N GLU A 398 11.10 12.47 18.98
CA GLU A 398 10.68 11.08 19.15
C GLU A 398 11.35 10.45 20.37
N SER A 399 10.60 9.63 21.09
CA SER A 399 11.13 8.81 22.17
C SER A 399 10.53 7.40 22.14
N ASP A 400 11.40 6.39 22.16
CA ASP A 400 11.04 4.97 22.23
C ASP A 400 11.62 4.33 23.50
N TRP A 401 10.80 3.54 24.19
CA TRP A 401 11.25 2.72 25.33
C TRP A 401 11.23 1.25 24.95
N VAL A 402 12.38 0.65 24.64
CA VAL A 402 12.46 -0.78 24.29
C VAL A 402 12.62 -1.59 25.57
N GLN A 403 11.61 -2.37 25.92
CA GLN A 403 11.58 -3.23 27.11
C GLN A 403 11.41 -4.70 26.73
N PRO A 404 12.48 -5.51 26.80
CA PRO A 404 12.38 -6.95 26.88
C PRO A 404 11.56 -7.37 28.12
N LEU A 405 10.64 -8.31 27.93
CA LEU A 405 9.78 -8.88 28.99
C LEU A 405 10.10 -10.38 29.26
N GLY A 406 11.15 -10.91 28.62
CA GLY A 406 11.51 -12.33 28.69
C GLY A 406 10.69 -13.22 27.75
N ASN A 407 11.10 -14.48 27.62
CA ASN A 407 10.48 -15.48 26.73
C ASN A 407 10.34 -14.99 25.27
N GLY A 408 11.25 -14.16 24.78
CA GLY A 408 11.22 -13.60 23.43
C GLY A 408 10.19 -12.48 23.22
N TRP A 409 9.56 -11.96 24.28
CA TRP A 409 8.68 -10.80 24.19
C TRP A 409 9.46 -9.49 24.36
N THR A 410 9.11 -8.49 23.55
CA THR A 410 9.57 -7.11 23.70
C THR A 410 8.40 -6.16 23.48
N ILE A 411 8.23 -5.19 24.36
CA ILE A 411 7.27 -4.10 24.22
C ILE A 411 8.03 -2.79 23.97
N THR A 412 7.48 -1.94 23.10
CA THR A 412 8.08 -0.66 22.77
C THR A 412 7.02 0.44 22.74
N PRO A 413 6.75 1.09 23.89
CA PRO A 413 6.00 2.33 23.92
C PRO A 413 6.75 3.45 23.17
N ARG A 414 6.00 4.28 22.45
CA ARG A 414 6.49 5.37 21.61
C ARG A 414 5.68 6.64 21.86
N ILE A 415 6.37 7.77 21.85
CA ILE A 415 5.76 9.10 21.75
C ILE A 415 6.48 9.91 20.68
N ARG A 416 5.73 10.65 19.87
CA ARG A 416 6.29 11.58 18.88
C ARG A 416 5.55 12.91 18.92
N TYR A 417 6.30 13.99 18.81
CA TYR A 417 5.77 15.34 18.65
C TYR A 417 6.36 15.97 17.40
N TYR A 418 5.50 16.55 16.57
CA TYR A 418 5.84 17.20 15.32
C TYR A 418 5.28 18.62 15.31
N SER A 419 6.00 19.57 14.74
CA SER A 419 5.50 20.93 14.48
C SER A 419 6.13 21.50 13.22
N GLN A 420 5.35 22.26 12.44
CA GLN A 420 5.84 22.98 11.26
C GLN A 420 5.25 24.40 11.09
N SER A 421 6.00 25.27 10.41
CA SER A 421 5.46 26.50 9.80
C SER A 421 4.69 26.22 8.50
N SER A 422 3.94 27.22 8.06
CA SER A 422 3.37 27.22 6.71
C SER A 422 4.42 27.60 5.66
N ALA A 423 4.22 27.18 4.42
CA ALA A 423 4.98 27.71 3.29
C ALA A 423 4.61 29.19 3.03
N ASP A 424 5.54 29.95 2.44
CA ASP A 424 5.39 31.39 2.19
C ASP A 424 4.24 31.74 1.24
N PHE A 425 3.87 30.80 0.36
CA PHE A 425 2.79 30.94 -0.62
C PHE A 425 1.54 30.13 -0.26
N TYR A 426 1.44 29.64 0.98
CA TYR A 426 0.24 28.96 1.48
C TYR A 426 -0.85 29.96 1.88
N HIS A 427 -2.02 29.83 1.24
CA HIS A 427 -3.21 30.61 1.56
C HIS A 427 -4.44 29.71 1.48
N PRO A 428 -5.32 29.69 2.51
CA PRO A 428 -6.56 28.91 2.42
C PRO A 428 -7.44 29.33 1.24
N TYR A 429 -7.44 30.63 0.92
CA TYR A 429 -7.99 31.21 -0.30
C TYR A 429 -7.33 32.57 -0.52
N ILE A 430 -7.48 33.16 -1.71
CA ILE A 430 -7.06 34.53 -2.00
C ILE A 430 -8.20 35.37 -2.57
N VAL A 431 -8.05 36.70 -2.51
CA VAL A 431 -8.93 37.66 -3.17
C VAL A 431 -8.16 38.31 -4.31
N SER A 432 -8.80 38.44 -5.47
CA SER A 432 -8.22 38.99 -6.70
C SER A 432 -9.01 40.22 -7.12
N ASP A 433 -8.32 41.30 -7.50
CA ASP A 433 -8.86 42.62 -7.88
C ASP A 433 -9.24 42.69 -9.37
N GLN A 434 -9.76 41.59 -9.91
CA GLN A 434 -10.23 41.51 -11.28
C GLN A 434 -11.51 40.68 -11.38
N ALA A 435 -12.28 40.92 -12.44
CA ALA A 435 -13.39 40.04 -12.81
C ALA A 435 -12.85 38.68 -13.29
N PHE A 436 -13.56 37.60 -12.97
CA PHE A 436 -13.25 36.27 -13.55
C PHE A 436 -13.53 36.24 -15.05
N THR A 437 -14.67 36.78 -15.47
CA THR A 437 -15.06 36.97 -16.86
C THR A 437 -15.74 38.33 -16.99
N ARG A 438 -15.47 39.02 -18.10
CA ARG A 438 -16.09 40.29 -18.45
C ARG A 438 -16.48 40.28 -19.92
N ILE A 439 -17.64 40.85 -20.24
CA ILE A 439 -18.02 41.14 -21.62
C ILE A 439 -17.51 42.55 -21.95
N VAL A 440 -16.62 42.65 -22.94
CA VAL A 440 -16.14 43.91 -23.50
C VAL A 440 -16.62 44.00 -24.94
N VAL A 441 -16.87 45.20 -25.44
CA VAL A 441 -17.27 45.40 -26.84
C VAL A 441 -16.01 45.76 -27.63
N ASP A 442 -15.73 45.04 -28.72
CA ASP A 442 -14.58 45.33 -29.59
C ASP A 442 -14.81 46.60 -30.44
N GLU A 443 -13.78 46.99 -31.19
CA GLU A 443 -13.82 48.18 -32.06
C GLU A 443 -14.90 48.08 -33.16
N GLN A 444 -15.39 46.88 -33.44
CA GLN A 444 -16.43 46.58 -34.43
C GLN A 444 -17.84 46.54 -33.81
N GLY A 445 -17.98 46.72 -32.49
CA GLY A 445 -19.27 46.69 -31.80
C GLY A 445 -19.72 45.31 -31.34
N GLU A 446 -18.88 44.27 -31.48
CA GLU A 446 -19.22 42.90 -31.11
C GLU A 446 -18.82 42.59 -29.65
N PRO A 447 -19.68 41.89 -28.88
CA PRO A 447 -19.37 41.51 -27.50
C PRO A 447 -18.33 40.37 -27.46
N GLN A 448 -17.17 40.65 -26.88
CA GLN A 448 -16.09 39.71 -26.61
C GLN A 448 -16.06 39.33 -25.12
N VAL A 449 -15.97 38.03 -24.82
CA VAL A 449 -15.76 37.56 -23.44
C VAL A 449 -14.27 37.54 -23.14
N VAL A 450 -13.82 38.43 -22.26
CA VAL A 450 -12.45 38.45 -21.74
C VAL A 450 -12.44 37.72 -20.40
N THR A 451 -11.58 36.71 -20.28
CA THR A 451 -11.32 36.00 -19.03
C THR A 451 -10.28 36.74 -18.17
N TYR A 452 -10.20 36.40 -16.89
CA TYR A 452 -9.16 36.91 -15.99
C TYR A 452 -7.76 36.67 -16.54
N ASP A 453 -6.82 37.52 -16.14
CA ASP A 453 -5.40 37.39 -16.48
C ASP A 453 -4.69 36.56 -15.39
N PRO A 454 -4.20 35.34 -15.71
CA PRO A 454 -3.45 34.54 -14.74
C PRO A 454 -2.20 35.23 -14.21
N LYS A 455 -1.61 36.16 -14.95
CA LYS A 455 -0.40 36.89 -14.55
C LYS A 455 -0.65 37.92 -13.44
N LYS A 456 -1.93 38.28 -13.21
CA LYS A 456 -2.33 39.16 -12.09
C LYS A 456 -2.54 38.40 -10.78
N LEU A 457 -2.60 37.07 -10.82
CA LEU A 457 -2.59 36.26 -9.61
C LEU A 457 -1.15 36.12 -9.08
N PRO A 458 -0.95 35.82 -7.78
CA PRO A 458 0.36 35.47 -7.26
C PRO A 458 0.98 34.34 -8.08
N LYS A 459 2.26 34.50 -8.45
CA LYS A 459 3.00 33.53 -9.26
C LYS A 459 3.01 32.13 -8.62
N HIS A 460 3.09 32.09 -7.29
CA HIS A 460 3.06 30.86 -6.51
C HIS A 460 1.95 30.97 -5.47
N ILE A 461 1.12 29.94 -5.40
CA ILE A 461 -0.07 29.88 -4.55
C ILE A 461 -0.54 28.43 -4.35
N THR A 462 -0.84 28.08 -3.10
CA THR A 462 -1.43 26.78 -2.74
C THR A 462 -2.39 26.93 -1.57
N SER A 463 -3.44 26.11 -1.56
CA SER A 463 -4.40 25.95 -0.46
C SER A 463 -4.23 24.60 0.24
N ASP A 464 -3.20 23.83 -0.15
CA ASP A 464 -2.97 22.49 0.36
C ASP A 464 -2.63 22.53 1.85
N HIS A 465 -3.56 22.06 2.68
CA HIS A 465 -3.41 22.04 4.13
C HIS A 465 -2.16 21.31 4.65
N ARG A 466 -1.49 20.49 3.83
CA ARG A 466 -0.19 19.88 4.17
C ARG A 466 0.94 20.90 4.25
N LEU A 467 0.82 22.03 3.57
CA LEU A 467 1.74 23.17 3.59
C LEU A 467 1.28 24.29 4.55
N ALA A 468 0.23 24.04 5.34
CA ALA A 468 -0.20 24.93 6.44
C ALA A 468 0.72 24.79 7.67
N GLY A 469 0.64 25.73 8.61
CA GLY A 469 1.30 25.59 9.90
C GLY A 469 0.47 24.73 10.87
N TYR A 470 1.06 23.68 11.44
CA TYR A 470 0.38 22.81 12.41
C TYR A 470 1.37 22.02 13.26
N GLY A 471 0.86 21.38 14.31
CA GLY A 471 1.57 20.34 15.05
C GLY A 471 0.83 19.01 15.04
N ALA A 472 1.55 17.95 15.38
CA ALA A 472 0.98 16.63 15.62
C ALA A 472 1.61 15.99 16.86
N LEU A 473 0.79 15.28 17.63
CA LEU A 473 1.22 14.50 18.78
C LEU A 473 0.75 13.06 18.59
N SER A 474 1.60 12.09 18.89
CA SER A 474 1.25 10.68 18.82
C SER A 474 1.74 9.89 20.01
N GLY A 475 0.99 8.83 20.30
CA GLY A 475 1.33 7.81 21.28
C GLY A 475 1.01 6.44 20.72
N GLY A 476 1.94 5.49 20.90
CA GLY A 476 1.80 4.16 20.34
C GLY A 476 2.57 3.09 21.11
N VAL A 477 2.33 1.85 20.72
CA VAL A 477 3.02 0.68 21.26
C VAL A 477 3.28 -0.31 20.14
N ALA A 478 4.48 -0.90 20.14
CA ALA A 478 4.79 -2.08 19.35
C ALA A 478 5.09 -3.26 20.28
N VAL A 479 4.66 -4.44 19.89
CA VAL A 479 4.92 -5.70 20.56
C VAL A 479 5.61 -6.63 19.58
N ASN A 480 6.76 -7.17 19.97
CA ASN A 480 7.50 -8.15 19.20
C ASN A 480 7.54 -9.47 19.99
N LYS A 481 7.33 -10.57 19.28
CA LYS A 481 7.44 -11.94 19.79
C LYS A 481 8.36 -12.76 18.90
N LYS A 482 9.53 -13.12 19.44
CA LYS A 482 10.39 -14.16 18.88
C LYS A 482 9.79 -15.54 19.17
N LEU A 483 9.38 -16.27 18.13
CA LEU A 483 8.77 -17.60 18.24
C LEU A 483 9.83 -18.69 18.34
N THR A 484 10.85 -18.62 17.48
CA THR A 484 11.98 -19.57 17.39
C THR A 484 13.28 -18.81 17.07
N SER A 485 14.40 -19.50 16.88
CA SER A 485 15.71 -18.88 16.63
C SER A 485 15.74 -17.95 15.39
N GLY A 486 14.79 -18.08 14.46
CA GLY A 486 14.74 -17.26 13.24
C GLY A 486 13.40 -16.62 12.90
N ILE A 487 12.32 -16.82 13.68
CA ILE A 487 11.02 -16.18 13.38
C ILE A 487 10.65 -15.16 14.44
N ALA A 488 10.25 -13.96 14.00
CA ALA A 488 9.69 -12.93 14.85
C ALA A 488 8.38 -12.37 14.26
N LEU A 489 7.38 -12.18 15.12
CA LEU A 489 6.14 -11.49 14.82
C LEU A 489 6.15 -10.12 15.50
N GLU A 490 5.83 -9.07 14.74
CA GLU A 490 5.63 -7.72 15.27
C GLU A 490 4.17 -7.29 15.05
N ALA A 491 3.58 -6.66 16.05
CA ALA A 491 2.32 -5.93 15.92
C ALA A 491 2.49 -4.54 16.54
N GLY A 492 1.95 -3.51 15.91
CA GLY A 492 2.03 -2.14 16.40
C GLY A 492 0.75 -1.36 16.17
N PHE A 493 0.50 -0.40 17.07
CA PHE A 493 -0.61 0.53 16.99
C PHE A 493 -0.15 1.91 17.48
N GLU A 494 -0.48 2.96 16.74
CA GLU A 494 -0.17 4.33 17.10
C GLU A 494 -1.33 5.25 16.73
N TYR A 495 -1.69 6.14 17.65
CA TYR A 495 -2.74 7.14 17.47
C TYR A 495 -2.12 8.53 17.40
N TYR A 496 -2.61 9.36 16.49
CA TYR A 496 -2.12 10.69 16.19
C TYR A 496 -3.24 11.72 16.26
N THR A 497 -2.93 12.87 16.85
CA THR A 497 -3.75 14.08 16.75
C THR A 497 -2.96 15.14 16.00
N ARG A 498 -3.49 15.59 14.86
CA ARG A 498 -2.91 16.68 14.06
C ARG A 498 -3.76 17.93 14.21
N ALA A 499 -3.21 18.98 14.82
CA ALA A 499 -3.92 20.21 15.06
C ALA A 499 -3.06 21.46 14.88
N SER A 500 -3.68 22.51 14.34
CA SER A 500 -3.08 23.85 14.21
C SER A 500 -2.65 24.44 15.56
N ALA A 501 -3.39 24.13 16.63
CA ALA A 501 -3.11 24.55 18.00
C ALA A 501 -1.84 23.89 18.60
N LEU A 502 -1.39 22.76 18.05
CA LEU A 502 -0.19 22.06 18.51
C LEU A 502 1.10 22.62 17.90
N LYS A 503 1.02 23.64 17.05
CA LYS A 503 2.19 24.25 16.40
C LYS A 503 3.05 25.05 17.41
N LEU A 504 4.35 24.78 17.44
CA LEU A 504 5.34 25.58 18.16
C LEU A 504 5.37 27.04 17.68
N GLY A 505 5.47 27.98 18.62
CA GLY A 505 5.62 29.41 18.30
C GLY A 505 4.34 30.14 17.88
N GLY A 506 3.19 29.45 17.84
CA GLY A 506 1.85 30.05 17.71
C GLY A 506 1.56 30.73 16.35
N SER A 507 0.58 30.18 15.63
CA SER A 507 -0.37 30.92 14.76
C SER A 507 -1.40 29.93 14.21
N GLY A 508 -2.32 29.48 15.07
CA GLY A 508 -3.28 28.38 14.80
C GLY A 508 -4.48 28.77 13.92
N ASN A 509 -4.25 29.38 12.75
CA ASN A 509 -5.34 29.85 11.87
C ASN A 509 -5.85 28.79 10.87
N SER A 510 -5.42 27.53 11.00
CA SER A 510 -5.81 26.44 10.09
C SER A 510 -6.60 25.32 10.77
N GLY A 511 -7.30 25.61 11.87
CA GLY A 511 -8.06 24.60 12.64
C GLY A 511 -9.14 23.86 11.83
N PHE A 512 -9.59 24.44 10.72
CA PHE A 512 -10.50 23.82 9.76
C PHE A 512 -9.93 22.55 9.09
N ALA A 513 -8.63 22.32 9.20
CA ALA A 513 -7.93 21.18 8.65
C ALA A 513 -7.42 20.22 9.74
N ASP A 514 -7.84 20.37 10.99
CA ASP A 514 -7.44 19.50 12.10
C ASP A 514 -8.15 18.13 12.00
N PHE A 515 -7.44 17.04 12.31
CA PHE A 515 -7.98 15.68 12.30
C PHE A 515 -7.11 14.74 13.13
N ASP A 516 -7.71 13.63 13.55
CA ASP A 516 -7.01 12.52 14.18
C ASP A 516 -6.81 11.38 13.17
N TYR A 517 -5.87 10.49 13.43
CA TYR A 517 -5.70 9.26 12.66
C TYR A 517 -5.02 8.19 13.49
N TYR A 518 -5.10 6.95 13.03
CA TYR A 518 -4.34 5.86 13.61
C TYR A 518 -3.57 5.09 12.53
N VAL A 519 -2.50 4.42 12.97
CA VAL A 519 -1.74 3.47 12.17
C VAL A 519 -1.69 2.16 12.93
N ALA A 520 -2.09 1.08 12.27
CA ALA A 520 -1.92 -0.29 12.76
C ALA A 520 -0.96 -1.03 11.83
N ASN A 521 -0.03 -1.81 12.38
CA ASN A 521 0.89 -2.62 11.58
C ASN A 521 1.08 -4.03 12.13
N ALA A 522 1.34 -4.98 11.24
CA ALA A 522 1.73 -6.33 11.55
C ALA A 522 2.89 -6.74 10.65
N ALA A 523 3.90 -7.43 11.18
CA ALA A 523 5.03 -7.91 10.40
C ALA A 523 5.49 -9.30 10.82
N LEU A 524 5.99 -10.07 9.86
CA LEU A 524 6.62 -11.37 10.01
C LEU A 524 8.05 -11.26 9.49
N ARG A 525 9.03 -11.50 10.37
CA ARG A 525 10.45 -11.54 10.03
C ARG A 525 10.98 -12.96 10.15
N ILE A 526 11.74 -13.38 9.14
CA ILE A 526 12.36 -14.69 9.04
C ILE A 526 13.86 -14.49 8.82
N ASP A 527 14.68 -15.07 9.68
CA ASP A 527 16.15 -15.07 9.63
C ASP A 527 16.62 -16.45 9.17
N MET A 528 17.16 -16.52 7.95
CA MET A 528 17.41 -17.76 7.23
C MET A 528 18.64 -18.53 7.75
N ASP A 529 19.67 -17.86 8.29
CA ASP A 529 20.89 -18.58 8.73
C ASP A 529 20.75 -19.19 10.12
N THR A 530 19.92 -18.61 10.98
CA THR A 530 19.60 -19.17 12.31
C THR A 530 18.76 -20.44 12.26
N ILE A 531 18.21 -20.75 11.08
CA ILE A 531 17.35 -21.90 10.81
C ILE A 531 18.15 -23.08 10.21
N ASN A 532 19.36 -22.83 9.68
CA ASN A 532 20.21 -23.82 8.99
C ASN A 532 21.03 -24.74 9.93
N PHE A 533 20.50 -25.08 11.10
CA PHE A 533 21.24 -25.80 12.16
C PHE A 533 21.46 -27.30 11.92
N SER A 534 21.00 -27.87 10.82
CA SER A 534 21.13 -29.31 10.53
C SER A 534 22.45 -29.73 9.90
N GLN A 535 23.33 -28.81 9.46
CA GLN A 535 24.58 -29.19 8.75
C GLN A 535 25.91 -28.87 9.46
N ARG A 536 25.93 -28.20 10.62
CA ARG A 536 27.20 -27.76 11.25
C ARG A 536 27.87 -28.73 12.22
N ASN A 537 27.32 -29.93 12.44
CA ASN A 537 27.84 -30.87 13.46
C ASN A 537 28.45 -32.17 12.91
N SER A 538 29.21 -32.10 11.81
CA SER A 538 30.07 -33.21 11.37
C SER A 538 31.56 -32.90 11.60
N GLN A 539 32.02 -33.11 12.84
CA GLN A 539 33.46 -33.36 13.06
C GLN A 539 33.83 -34.75 12.51
N PRO A 540 35.00 -34.92 11.88
CA PRO A 540 35.42 -36.19 11.32
C PRO A 540 35.90 -37.11 12.45
N ARG A 541 35.12 -38.12 12.81
CA ARG A 541 35.61 -39.26 13.60
C ARG A 541 35.59 -40.54 12.78
N SER A 542 36.68 -41.28 12.96
CA SER A 542 37.16 -42.42 12.19
C SER A 542 36.16 -43.54 11.92
N SER A 543 36.33 -44.13 10.75
CA SER A 543 35.79 -45.39 10.22
C SER A 543 35.36 -46.45 11.24
N LYS A 544 34.08 -46.83 11.18
CA LYS A 544 33.61 -48.23 11.32
C LYS A 544 32.22 -48.36 10.70
N HIS A 545 32.05 -49.38 9.89
CA HIS A 545 30.87 -49.72 9.11
C HIS A 545 29.58 -49.67 9.94
N GLN A 546 28.63 -48.83 9.52
CA GLN A 546 27.22 -48.90 9.90
C GLN A 546 26.36 -48.59 8.67
N HIS A 547 25.23 -49.28 8.65
CA HIS A 547 24.28 -49.39 7.54
C HIS A 547 23.89 -48.05 6.92
N HIS A 548 23.71 -48.06 5.60
CA HIS A 548 23.12 -46.98 4.84
C HIS A 548 21.65 -46.78 5.28
N ASP A 549 21.43 -46.02 6.34
CA ASP A 549 20.17 -45.32 6.52
C ASP A 549 20.16 -44.19 5.48
N HIS A 550 19.34 -44.38 4.46
CA HIS A 550 18.98 -43.33 3.52
C HIS A 550 18.35 -42.20 4.34
N LEU A 551 19.14 -41.15 4.60
CA LEU A 551 18.67 -39.83 5.00
C LEU A 551 17.78 -39.31 3.86
N ASP A 552 16.51 -39.67 3.92
CA ASP A 552 15.42 -39.21 3.05
C ASP A 552 15.08 -37.76 3.41
N HIS A 553 15.98 -36.85 3.07
CA HIS A 553 15.72 -35.42 3.00
C HIS A 553 15.61 -35.08 1.51
N GLY A 554 14.40 -35.23 0.93
CA GLY A 554 14.14 -34.72 -0.42
C GLY A 554 13.19 -35.49 -1.32
N GLY A 555 12.34 -36.39 -0.82
CA GLY A 555 11.25 -37.00 -1.61
C GLY A 555 9.96 -36.17 -1.63
N GLY A 556 10.04 -34.85 -1.73
CA GLY A 556 8.83 -34.00 -1.72
C GLY A 556 7.91 -34.33 -2.90
N HIS A 557 6.63 -34.58 -2.63
CA HIS A 557 5.63 -34.63 -3.70
C HIS A 557 5.63 -33.27 -4.42
N HIS A 558 6.04 -33.26 -5.68
CA HIS A 558 6.00 -32.03 -6.49
C HIS A 558 4.55 -31.72 -6.87
N ILE A 559 4.16 -30.49 -6.57
CA ILE A 559 2.81 -30.01 -6.74
C ILE A 559 2.88 -28.75 -7.61
N PRO A 560 2.06 -28.65 -8.68
CA PRO A 560 2.04 -27.48 -9.53
C PRO A 560 1.73 -26.20 -8.74
N ALA A 561 2.32 -25.08 -9.14
CA ALA A 561 2.28 -23.85 -8.37
C ALA A 561 0.85 -23.37 -8.05
N GLY A 562 -0.12 -23.56 -8.95
CA GLY A 562 -1.51 -23.14 -8.75
C GLY A 562 -2.39 -24.09 -7.94
N VAL A 563 -1.89 -25.22 -7.46
CA VAL A 563 -2.62 -26.10 -6.53
C VAL A 563 -2.46 -25.54 -5.11
N MET A 564 -3.58 -25.15 -4.48
CA MET A 564 -3.58 -24.67 -3.09
C MET A 564 -3.68 -25.85 -2.13
N PHE A 565 -3.17 -25.69 -0.90
CA PHE A 565 -3.26 -26.73 0.15
C PHE A 565 -2.65 -28.09 -0.22
N GLY A 566 -1.81 -28.15 -1.24
CA GLY A 566 -1.24 -29.41 -1.70
C GLY A 566 -0.07 -29.89 -0.84
N HIS A 567 0.70 -28.97 -0.26
CA HIS A 567 1.86 -29.32 0.56
C HIS A 567 1.45 -29.69 1.99
N MET A 568 2.28 -30.48 2.65
CA MET A 568 2.10 -30.95 4.02
C MET A 568 3.47 -30.98 4.69
N LEU A 569 3.59 -30.45 5.91
CA LEU A 569 4.76 -30.69 6.75
C LEU A 569 4.60 -32.03 7.45
N ASP A 570 5.73 -32.69 7.67
CA ASP A 570 5.76 -34.09 8.09
C ASP A 570 6.15 -34.28 9.55
N LYS A 571 6.90 -33.34 10.14
CA LYS A 571 7.35 -33.47 11.54
C LYS A 571 6.63 -32.48 12.45
N PRO A 572 6.25 -32.90 13.67
CA PRO A 572 5.73 -31.99 14.67
C PRO A 572 6.75 -30.89 14.98
N GLY A 573 6.30 -29.65 15.01
CA GLY A 573 7.12 -28.47 15.23
C GLY A 573 7.58 -27.78 13.95
N ASP A 574 7.49 -28.45 12.79
CA ASP A 574 7.88 -27.85 11.51
C ASP A 574 7.02 -26.62 11.20
N VAL A 575 7.65 -25.63 10.58
CA VAL A 575 7.00 -24.43 10.08
C VAL A 575 7.33 -24.27 8.60
N MET A 576 6.35 -23.82 7.82
CA MET A 576 6.58 -23.31 6.48
C MET A 576 6.08 -21.87 6.39
N VAL A 577 6.89 -21.04 5.74
CA VAL A 577 6.43 -19.75 5.24
C VAL A 577 6.61 -19.73 3.73
N GLY A 578 5.59 -19.26 3.04
CA GLY A 578 5.62 -19.04 1.61
C GLY A 578 4.95 -17.75 1.21
N TYR A 579 5.13 -17.43 -0.06
CA TYR A 579 4.52 -16.33 -0.74
C TYR A 579 4.05 -16.81 -2.11
N ARG A 580 2.84 -16.40 -2.46
CA ARG A 580 2.15 -16.79 -3.69
C ARG A 580 1.67 -15.54 -4.39
N PHE A 581 2.16 -15.36 -5.61
CA PHE A 581 1.68 -14.34 -6.54
C PHE A 581 0.78 -15.01 -7.58
N MET A 582 -0.43 -14.50 -7.76
CA MET A 582 -1.34 -14.91 -8.81
C MET A 582 -1.69 -13.71 -9.68
N TYR A 583 -1.60 -13.89 -10.99
CA TYR A 583 -2.00 -12.90 -11.99
C TYR A 583 -3.04 -13.54 -12.91
N SER A 584 -4.15 -12.84 -13.16
CA SER A 584 -5.14 -13.26 -14.14
C SER A 584 -5.42 -12.13 -15.13
N TRP A 585 -5.69 -12.49 -16.37
CA TRP A 585 -5.94 -11.55 -17.44
C TRP A 585 -7.10 -12.00 -18.33
N GLN A 586 -8.03 -11.09 -18.55
CA GLN A 586 -9.17 -11.22 -19.44
C GLN A 586 -9.12 -10.07 -20.44
N ALA A 587 -9.42 -10.34 -21.71
CA ALA A 587 -9.44 -9.32 -22.77
C ALA A 587 -10.11 -9.87 -24.03
N GLY A 588 -10.41 -8.98 -24.97
CA GLY A 588 -10.84 -9.37 -26.32
C GLY A 588 -12.36 -9.49 -26.42
N ASP A 589 -12.84 -10.67 -26.84
CA ASP A 589 -14.26 -10.85 -27.14
C ASP A 589 -15.09 -11.03 -25.87
N MET A 590 -16.34 -10.56 -25.93
CA MET A 590 -17.36 -10.96 -24.95
C MET A 590 -17.95 -12.30 -25.39
N LEU A 591 -18.16 -13.20 -24.45
CA LEU A 591 -18.73 -14.52 -24.65
C LEU A 591 -20.17 -14.57 -24.15
N HIS A 592 -21.01 -15.37 -24.81
CA HIS A 592 -22.29 -15.85 -24.31
C HIS A 592 -22.34 -17.38 -24.42
N GLY A 593 -22.32 -18.07 -23.28
CA GLY A 593 -21.97 -19.49 -23.24
C GLY A 593 -20.55 -19.70 -23.77
N ALA A 594 -20.39 -20.60 -24.73
CA ALA A 594 -19.09 -20.88 -25.37
C ALA A 594 -18.87 -20.13 -26.71
N ARG A 595 -19.65 -19.09 -27.01
CA ARG A 595 -19.61 -18.38 -28.30
C ARG A 595 -19.35 -16.89 -28.12
N LYS A 596 -18.67 -16.28 -29.09
CA LYS A 596 -18.51 -14.83 -29.16
C LYS A 596 -19.87 -14.14 -29.34
N ALA A 597 -20.09 -13.08 -28.59
CA ALA A 597 -21.28 -12.24 -28.66
C ALA A 597 -20.98 -10.97 -29.48
N SER A 598 -21.95 -10.52 -30.27
CA SER A 598 -21.86 -9.23 -30.96
C SER A 598 -22.26 -8.07 -30.03
N ASP A 599 -21.79 -6.87 -30.32
CA ASP A 599 -22.17 -5.68 -29.54
C ASP A 599 -23.69 -5.47 -29.50
N ILE A 600 -24.38 -5.71 -30.61
CA ILE A 600 -25.84 -5.59 -30.67
C ILE A 600 -26.56 -6.63 -29.80
N ASP A 601 -26.01 -7.84 -29.67
CA ASP A 601 -26.56 -8.85 -28.76
C ASP A 601 -26.36 -8.42 -27.30
N ILE A 602 -25.18 -7.87 -26.97
CA ILE A 602 -24.87 -7.39 -25.62
C ILE A 602 -25.81 -6.25 -25.25
N VAL A 603 -25.97 -5.26 -26.13
CA VAL A 603 -26.87 -4.10 -25.93
C VAL A 603 -28.29 -4.55 -25.59
N ASN A 604 -28.81 -5.53 -26.32
CA ASN A 604 -30.21 -5.94 -26.21
C ASN A 604 -30.49 -6.99 -25.13
N LEU A 605 -29.50 -7.84 -24.77
CA LEU A 605 -29.76 -9.03 -23.96
C LEU A 605 -28.98 -9.07 -22.64
N ALA A 606 -27.94 -8.27 -22.47
CA ALA A 606 -27.02 -8.44 -21.35
C ALA A 606 -27.36 -7.62 -20.09
N CYS A 607 -28.20 -6.58 -20.20
CA CYS A 607 -28.54 -5.67 -19.08
C CYS A 607 -29.99 -5.81 -18.57
N GLY A 608 -30.64 -6.94 -18.89
CA GLY A 608 -32.02 -7.24 -18.51
C GLY A 608 -33.07 -6.48 -19.33
N ASP A 609 -34.35 -6.78 -19.08
CA ASP A 609 -35.46 -6.29 -19.92
C ASP A 609 -35.80 -4.80 -19.72
N SER A 610 -35.25 -4.16 -18.68
CA SER A 610 -35.59 -2.80 -18.29
C SER A 610 -34.64 -1.72 -18.83
N GLN A 611 -33.48 -2.10 -19.37
CA GLN A 611 -32.50 -1.16 -19.92
C GLN A 611 -31.55 -1.81 -20.93
N LEU A 612 -31.09 -1.00 -21.89
CA LEU A 612 -30.10 -1.42 -22.88
C LEU A 612 -28.68 -1.17 -22.35
N CYS A 613 -27.75 -2.11 -22.59
CA CYS A 613 -26.37 -1.93 -22.17
C CYS A 613 -25.70 -0.78 -22.93
N LYS A 614 -24.81 -0.07 -22.22
CA LYS A 614 -24.03 1.04 -22.78
C LYS A 614 -22.56 0.67 -22.96
N PHE A 615 -22.02 -0.10 -22.01
CA PHE A 615 -20.60 -0.44 -21.95
C PHE A 615 -20.38 -1.94 -21.78
N SER A 616 -19.18 -2.40 -22.12
CA SER A 616 -18.67 -3.73 -21.78
C SER A 616 -17.20 -3.63 -21.33
N PRO A 617 -16.69 -4.61 -20.56
CA PRO A 617 -15.27 -4.68 -20.26
C PRO A 617 -14.48 -4.88 -21.55
N ALA A 618 -13.41 -4.12 -21.74
CA ALA A 618 -12.44 -4.31 -22.82
C ALA A 618 -11.33 -5.26 -22.39
N ASP A 619 -10.83 -5.04 -21.18
CA ASP A 619 -9.82 -5.84 -20.50
C ASP A 619 -10.02 -5.75 -18.99
N MET A 620 -9.57 -6.80 -18.30
CA MET A 620 -9.52 -6.86 -16.85
C MET A 620 -8.26 -7.60 -16.42
N THR A 621 -7.53 -7.04 -15.47
CA THR A 621 -6.42 -7.72 -14.81
C THR A 621 -6.67 -7.83 -13.32
N MET A 622 -6.29 -8.96 -12.74
CA MET A 622 -6.28 -9.15 -11.29
C MET A 622 -4.90 -9.61 -10.87
N ARG A 623 -4.38 -9.01 -9.80
CA ARG A 623 -3.12 -9.38 -9.16
C ARG A 623 -3.43 -9.71 -7.71
N MET A 624 -2.92 -10.84 -7.23
CA MET A 624 -3.15 -11.31 -5.88
C MET A 624 -1.83 -11.76 -5.25
N HIS A 625 -1.59 -11.26 -4.05
CA HIS A 625 -0.44 -11.52 -3.20
C HIS A 625 -0.93 -12.24 -1.94
N MET A 626 -0.47 -13.47 -1.72
CA MET A 626 -0.88 -14.30 -0.59
C MET A 626 0.34 -14.80 0.17
N LEU A 627 0.26 -14.75 1.51
CA LEU A 627 1.26 -15.31 2.39
C LEU A 627 0.82 -16.69 2.83
N ASP A 628 1.67 -17.70 2.67
CA ASP A 628 1.38 -19.07 3.06
C ASP A 628 2.06 -19.35 4.40
N ILE A 629 1.37 -19.24 5.53
CA ILE A 629 1.93 -19.54 6.86
C ILE A 629 1.40 -20.89 7.31
N MET A 630 2.28 -21.85 7.57
CA MET A 630 1.90 -23.22 7.93
C MET A 630 2.68 -23.70 9.16
N TYR A 631 2.00 -24.41 10.05
CA TYR A 631 2.58 -25.02 11.25
C TYR A 631 2.07 -26.44 11.45
N ALA A 632 2.98 -27.37 11.76
CA ALA A 632 2.66 -28.75 12.12
C ALA A 632 2.64 -28.95 13.64
N PRO A 633 1.49 -28.81 14.33
CA PRO A 633 1.40 -29.19 15.74
C PRO A 633 1.63 -30.70 15.96
N THR A 634 1.35 -31.54 14.95
CA THR A 634 1.53 -32.99 15.01
C THR A 634 1.97 -33.54 13.65
N ARG A 635 2.32 -34.84 13.58
CA ARG A 635 2.71 -35.53 12.32
C ARG A 635 1.58 -35.70 11.30
N TRP A 636 0.32 -35.51 11.71
CA TRP A 636 -0.87 -35.77 10.90
C TRP A 636 -1.72 -34.51 10.68
N LEU A 637 -1.44 -33.42 11.39
CA LEU A 637 -2.19 -32.17 11.33
C LEU A 637 -1.26 -31.02 10.99
N ASN A 638 -1.62 -30.26 9.96
CA ASN A 638 -1.07 -28.95 9.67
C ASN A 638 -2.14 -27.86 9.79
N LEU A 639 -1.75 -26.69 10.27
CA LEU A 639 -2.59 -25.51 10.32
C LEU A 639 -2.00 -24.46 9.39
N MET A 640 -2.84 -23.82 8.57
CA MET A 640 -2.44 -22.75 7.66
C MET A 640 -3.25 -21.47 7.89
N LEU A 641 -2.57 -20.34 7.75
CA LEU A 641 -3.14 -19.00 7.71
C LEU A 641 -2.65 -18.30 6.45
N MET A 642 -3.59 -17.80 5.65
CA MET A 642 -3.31 -17.27 4.31
C MET A 642 -4.04 -15.94 4.10
N PRO A 643 -3.50 -14.82 4.59
CA PRO A 643 -4.00 -13.50 4.25
C PRO A 643 -3.71 -13.21 2.77
N GLN A 644 -4.64 -12.53 2.11
CA GLN A 644 -4.51 -12.16 0.70
C GLN A 644 -4.70 -10.66 0.51
N PHE A 645 -3.96 -10.12 -0.45
CA PHE A 645 -4.05 -8.76 -0.93
C PHE A 645 -4.25 -8.83 -2.42
N MET A 646 -5.17 -8.03 -2.95
CA MET A 646 -5.42 -8.03 -4.38
C MET A 646 -5.66 -6.63 -4.91
N ASP A 647 -5.27 -6.41 -6.15
CA ASP A 647 -5.66 -5.26 -6.97
C ASP A 647 -6.28 -5.74 -8.27
N MET A 648 -7.22 -4.95 -8.76
CA MET A 648 -7.99 -5.22 -9.96
C MET A 648 -8.11 -3.94 -10.77
N GLU A 649 -7.91 -4.06 -12.07
CA GLU A 649 -8.06 -2.98 -13.03
C GLU A 649 -8.95 -3.46 -14.16
N MET A 650 -9.96 -2.67 -14.51
CA MET A 650 -10.89 -2.96 -15.60
C MET A 650 -11.06 -1.72 -16.47
N ASN A 651 -10.81 -1.88 -17.77
CA ASN A 651 -11.12 -0.85 -18.75
C ASN A 651 -12.47 -1.15 -19.39
N LEU A 652 -13.30 -0.11 -19.53
CA LEU A 652 -14.60 -0.20 -20.21
C LEU A 652 -14.52 0.37 -21.62
N ARG A 653 -15.16 -0.31 -22.57
CA ARG A 653 -15.39 0.19 -23.93
C ARG A 653 -16.88 0.47 -24.18
N GLU A 654 -17.14 1.40 -25.08
CA GLU A 654 -18.49 1.64 -25.58
C GLU A 654 -18.94 0.49 -26.49
N LEU A 655 -20.23 0.15 -26.41
CA LEU A 655 -20.85 -0.81 -27.31
C LEU A 655 -21.39 -0.11 -28.57
N GLU A 656 -21.15 -0.73 -29.73
CA GLU A 656 -21.81 -0.31 -30.98
C GLU A 656 -23.32 -0.52 -30.89
N GLY A 657 -24.11 0.48 -31.30
CA GLY A 657 -25.57 0.43 -31.23
C GLY A 657 -26.17 0.77 -29.86
N ARG A 658 -25.34 1.22 -28.89
CA ARG A 658 -25.83 1.68 -27.58
C ARG A 658 -26.80 2.88 -27.72
N PRO A 659 -27.72 3.05 -26.75
CA PRO A 659 -28.56 4.25 -26.69
C PRO A 659 -27.72 5.54 -26.64
N PRO A 660 -28.19 6.64 -27.24
CA PRO A 660 -27.51 7.92 -27.11
C PRO A 660 -27.50 8.37 -25.63
N PRO A 661 -26.46 9.12 -25.20
CA PRO A 661 -26.41 9.68 -23.86
C PRO A 661 -27.66 10.51 -23.56
N VAL A 662 -28.22 10.34 -22.37
CA VAL A 662 -29.38 11.13 -21.93
C VAL A 662 -28.94 12.57 -21.65
N PRO A 663 -29.65 13.60 -22.15
CA PRO A 663 -29.28 14.99 -21.86
C PRO A 663 -29.24 15.27 -20.36
N GLY A 664 -28.07 15.69 -19.85
CA GLY A 664 -27.83 15.95 -18.43
C GLY A 664 -27.29 14.77 -17.62
N ASP A 665 -27.14 13.60 -18.25
CA ASP A 665 -26.43 12.45 -17.69
C ASP A 665 -24.98 12.45 -18.25
N HIS A 666 -24.00 12.33 -17.35
CA HIS A 666 -22.58 12.38 -17.70
C HIS A 666 -22.02 10.96 -17.71
N GLU A 667 -21.57 10.51 -18.89
CA GLU A 667 -20.99 9.18 -19.08
C GLU A 667 -19.48 9.33 -19.29
N HIS A 668 -18.67 8.72 -18.41
CA HIS A 668 -17.22 8.77 -18.55
C HIS A 668 -16.77 7.79 -19.63
N LYS A 669 -15.96 8.29 -20.56
CA LYS A 669 -15.29 7.50 -21.58
C LYS A 669 -13.85 7.24 -21.14
N GLY A 670 -13.42 5.98 -21.13
CA GLY A 670 -12.01 5.59 -21.05
C GLY A 670 -11.28 5.89 -19.73
N VAL A 671 -11.99 6.00 -18.60
CA VAL A 671 -11.35 6.03 -17.28
C VAL A 671 -11.29 4.59 -16.75
N PRO A 672 -10.10 4.05 -16.42
CA PRO A 672 -9.99 2.72 -15.84
C PRO A 672 -10.71 2.66 -14.49
N HIS A 673 -11.37 1.55 -14.24
CA HIS A 673 -11.93 1.21 -12.95
C HIS A 673 -10.87 0.42 -12.18
N SER A 674 -10.46 0.92 -11.01
CA SER A 674 -9.45 0.29 -10.16
C SER A 674 -9.99 0.03 -8.76
N THR A 675 -9.68 -1.14 -8.23
CA THR A 675 -9.91 -1.50 -6.83
C THR A 675 -8.67 -2.22 -6.28
N GLY A 676 -8.43 -2.09 -4.98
CA GLY A 676 -7.30 -2.75 -4.35
C GLY A 676 -7.41 -2.77 -2.83
N GLY A 677 -6.81 -3.76 -2.20
CA GLY A 677 -6.76 -3.87 -0.75
C GLY A 677 -6.68 -5.31 -0.25
N VAL A 678 -7.08 -5.50 1.00
CA VAL A 678 -7.17 -6.82 1.64
C VAL A 678 -8.32 -7.59 1.01
N GLY A 679 -8.09 -8.85 0.63
CA GLY A 679 -9.15 -9.80 0.31
C GLY A 679 -9.46 -10.70 1.52
N ASP A 680 -10.30 -11.70 1.32
CA ASP A 680 -10.69 -12.64 2.38
C ASP A 680 -9.53 -13.50 2.93
N THR A 681 -9.38 -13.57 4.25
CA THR A 681 -8.30 -14.33 4.89
C THR A 681 -8.69 -15.79 5.03
N ILE A 682 -7.83 -16.71 4.56
CA ILE A 682 -8.11 -18.14 4.61
C ILE A 682 -7.43 -18.77 5.83
N LEU A 683 -8.18 -19.61 6.55
CA LEU A 683 -7.68 -20.48 7.60
C LEU A 683 -7.97 -21.93 7.20
N MET A 684 -6.96 -22.81 7.26
CA MET A 684 -7.09 -24.18 6.80
C MET A 684 -6.45 -25.16 7.78
N SER A 685 -7.13 -26.28 8.03
CA SER A 685 -6.55 -27.44 8.69
C SER A 685 -6.34 -28.55 7.66
N LEU A 686 -5.14 -29.11 7.56
CA LEU A 686 -4.84 -30.25 6.69
C LEU A 686 -4.57 -31.49 7.53
N ILE A 687 -5.31 -32.56 7.21
CA ILE A 687 -5.33 -33.83 7.93
C ILE A 687 -4.80 -34.91 7.01
N LYS A 688 -3.68 -35.51 7.38
CA LYS A 688 -3.08 -36.64 6.65
C LYS A 688 -3.95 -37.89 6.82
N LEU A 689 -4.39 -38.48 5.70
CA LEU A 689 -5.22 -39.69 5.68
C LEU A 689 -4.41 -40.93 5.30
N ILE A 690 -3.55 -40.81 4.29
CA ILE A 690 -2.65 -41.87 3.82
C ILE A 690 -1.26 -41.27 3.67
N ASP A 691 -0.26 -41.99 4.20
CA ASP A 691 1.16 -41.67 4.07
C ASP A 691 1.92 -42.97 3.84
N LEU A 692 2.07 -43.34 2.57
CA LEU A 692 2.81 -44.52 2.13
C LEU A 692 4.04 -44.06 1.33
N PRO A 693 5.08 -44.91 1.19
CA PRO A 693 6.23 -44.57 0.36
C PRO A 693 5.79 -44.17 -1.06
N GLY A 694 6.06 -42.92 -1.43
CA GLY A 694 5.71 -42.36 -2.73
C GLY A 694 4.21 -42.09 -2.96
N GLN A 695 3.33 -42.24 -1.97
CA GLN A 695 1.91 -41.92 -2.09
C GLN A 695 1.34 -41.23 -0.85
N ARG A 696 0.64 -40.12 -1.04
CA ARG A 696 0.04 -39.33 0.02
C ARG A 696 -1.41 -38.95 -0.32
N LEU A 697 -2.28 -39.04 0.66
CA LEU A 697 -3.65 -38.51 0.62
C LEU A 697 -3.89 -37.67 1.87
N HIS A 698 -4.34 -36.44 1.70
CA HIS A 698 -4.77 -35.59 2.82
C HIS A 698 -6.05 -34.84 2.48
N MET A 699 -6.80 -34.53 3.52
CA MET A 699 -8.02 -33.72 3.46
C MET A 699 -7.74 -32.36 4.09
N GLY A 700 -8.21 -31.29 3.45
CA GLY A 700 -8.23 -29.98 4.05
C GLY A 700 -9.64 -29.53 4.39
N LEU A 701 -9.81 -28.97 5.59
CA LEU A 701 -11.04 -28.37 6.06
C LEU A 701 -10.72 -26.97 6.57
N GLY A 702 -11.32 -25.96 5.96
CA GLY A 702 -10.99 -24.57 6.24
C GLY A 702 -12.13 -23.61 6.01
N PHE A 703 -11.88 -22.35 6.36
CA PHE A 703 -12.82 -21.26 6.21
C PHE A 703 -12.14 -20.05 5.57
N SER A 704 -12.90 -19.35 4.72
CA SER A 704 -12.59 -17.98 4.29
C SER A 704 -13.29 -17.02 5.23
N ALA A 705 -12.53 -16.15 5.90
CA ALA A 705 -13.07 -15.06 6.70
C ALA A 705 -13.31 -13.83 5.81
N PRO A 706 -14.47 -13.16 5.90
CA PRO A 706 -14.84 -12.03 5.05
C PRO A 706 -14.09 -10.75 5.44
N THR A 707 -12.78 -10.73 5.21
CA THR A 707 -11.92 -9.57 5.49
C THR A 707 -11.83 -8.59 4.33
N GLY A 708 -12.23 -8.99 3.11
CA GLY A 708 -12.25 -8.10 1.95
C GLY A 708 -13.51 -7.23 1.88
N GLU A 709 -13.36 -6.02 1.35
CA GLU A 709 -14.49 -5.09 1.18
C GLU A 709 -15.45 -5.54 0.06
N THR A 710 -16.75 -5.40 0.31
CA THR A 710 -17.83 -5.68 -0.66
C THR A 710 -18.72 -4.48 -0.96
N ASP A 711 -18.38 -3.32 -0.39
CA ASP A 711 -19.14 -2.08 -0.49
C ASP A 711 -18.34 -0.96 -1.20
N LEU A 712 -17.36 -1.35 -2.03
CA LEU A 712 -16.57 -0.39 -2.82
C LEU A 712 -17.51 0.32 -3.79
N LYS A 713 -17.40 1.66 -3.83
CA LYS A 713 -18.24 2.54 -4.65
C LYS A 713 -17.44 3.24 -5.73
N LEU A 714 -18.06 3.39 -6.90
CA LEU A 714 -17.62 4.31 -7.92
C LEU A 714 -17.63 5.74 -7.35
N ARG A 715 -16.69 6.56 -7.79
CA ARG A 715 -16.67 7.98 -7.47
C ARG A 715 -17.96 8.67 -7.94
N ARG A 716 -18.36 9.72 -7.25
CA ARG A 716 -19.52 10.54 -7.63
C ARG A 716 -19.18 11.38 -8.87
N MET A 717 -20.13 11.48 -9.80
CA MET A 717 -19.99 12.16 -11.10
C MET A 717 -21.04 13.27 -11.20
N ALA A 718 -20.65 14.54 -11.28
CA ALA A 718 -21.58 15.68 -11.43
C ALA A 718 -22.86 15.68 -10.55
N LYS A 719 -22.76 15.25 -9.27
CA LYS A 719 -23.88 15.04 -8.29
C LYS A 719 -24.68 13.73 -8.45
N ASN A 720 -24.35 12.90 -9.43
CA ASN A 720 -24.89 11.55 -9.61
C ASN A 720 -23.95 10.54 -8.92
N GLU A 721 -24.51 9.70 -8.05
CA GLU A 721 -23.78 8.57 -7.48
C GLU A 721 -23.63 7.49 -8.55
N GLY A 722 -22.42 6.99 -8.80
CA GLY A 722 -22.21 5.79 -9.63
C GLY A 722 -22.63 4.50 -8.92
N GLY A 723 -22.76 4.56 -7.59
CA GLY A 723 -23.14 3.42 -6.76
C GLY A 723 -21.99 2.45 -6.50
N LEU A 724 -22.29 1.21 -6.14
CA LEU A 724 -21.29 0.16 -5.93
C LEU A 724 -20.53 -0.17 -7.22
N PHE A 725 -19.23 -0.50 -7.11
CA PHE A 725 -18.43 -1.11 -8.18
C PHE A 725 -19.03 -2.45 -8.62
N HIS A 726 -18.64 -2.87 -9.81
CA HIS A 726 -19.00 -4.16 -10.42
C HIS A 726 -18.73 -5.35 -9.47
N PHE A 727 -19.52 -6.42 -9.57
CA PHE A 727 -19.41 -7.58 -8.67
C PHE A 727 -18.03 -8.23 -8.66
N ASP A 728 -17.39 -8.30 -9.83
CA ASP A 728 -16.06 -8.88 -10.05
C ASP A 728 -14.92 -7.97 -9.60
N MET A 729 -15.21 -6.73 -9.23
CA MET A 729 -14.25 -5.75 -8.72
C MET A 729 -14.32 -5.56 -7.20
N GLN A 730 -15.18 -6.29 -6.50
CA GLN A 730 -15.22 -6.33 -5.03
C GLN A 730 -14.11 -7.26 -4.50
N LEU A 731 -13.43 -6.87 -3.42
CA LEU A 731 -12.21 -7.53 -2.95
C LEU A 731 -12.48 -8.84 -2.17
N GLY A 732 -13.69 -9.01 -1.64
CA GLY A 732 -14.08 -10.16 -0.83
C GLY A 732 -15.44 -10.75 -1.25
N SER A 733 -15.76 -11.91 -0.68
CA SER A 733 -17.10 -12.49 -0.80
C SER A 733 -18.12 -11.80 0.12
N GLY A 734 -17.64 -11.26 1.24
CA GLY A 734 -18.47 -10.73 2.32
C GLY A 734 -19.25 -11.80 3.06
N THR A 735 -18.91 -13.08 2.90
CA THR A 735 -19.51 -14.22 3.60
C THR A 735 -18.45 -15.12 4.20
N TRP A 736 -18.78 -15.78 5.31
CA TRP A 736 -18.00 -16.93 5.75
C TRP A 736 -18.18 -18.09 4.77
N ASP A 737 -17.05 -18.62 4.28
CA ASP A 737 -17.08 -19.66 3.26
C ASP A 737 -16.36 -20.91 3.75
N PHE A 738 -16.99 -22.07 3.59
CA PHE A 738 -16.38 -23.35 3.91
C PHE A 738 -15.60 -23.90 2.72
N LEU A 739 -14.34 -24.30 2.96
CA LEU A 739 -13.35 -24.63 1.94
C LEU A 739 -12.88 -26.10 2.07
N PRO A 740 -13.70 -27.11 1.71
CA PRO A 740 -13.25 -28.49 1.74
C PRO A 740 -12.30 -28.78 0.56
N ASN A 741 -11.24 -29.53 0.82
CA ASN A 741 -10.40 -30.08 -0.23
C ASN A 741 -9.91 -31.49 0.09
N LEU A 742 -9.61 -32.25 -0.96
CA LEU A 742 -9.04 -33.58 -0.89
C LEU A 742 -7.93 -33.68 -1.94
N THR A 743 -6.72 -33.97 -1.50
CA THR A 743 -5.54 -33.97 -2.35
C THR A 743 -4.83 -35.30 -2.27
N TYR A 744 -4.59 -35.92 -3.43
CA TYR A 744 -3.77 -37.10 -3.60
C TYR A 744 -2.52 -36.75 -4.40
N ALA A 745 -1.35 -37.18 -3.95
CA ALA A 745 -0.09 -37.00 -4.64
C ALA A 745 0.71 -38.32 -4.65
N GLY A 746 1.27 -38.65 -5.80
CA GLY A 746 2.09 -39.82 -6.04
C GLY A 746 3.43 -39.44 -6.67
N THR A 747 4.49 -40.16 -6.31
CA THR A 747 5.81 -40.03 -6.93
C THR A 747 6.48 -41.39 -7.06
N THR A 748 7.18 -41.61 -8.17
CA THR A 748 7.95 -42.82 -8.44
C THR A 748 9.08 -42.52 -9.42
N HIS A 749 10.33 -42.79 -9.00
CA HIS A 749 11.53 -42.56 -9.81
C HIS A 749 11.56 -41.17 -10.46
N ARG A 750 11.21 -41.08 -11.76
CA ARG A 750 11.22 -39.83 -12.53
C ARG A 750 9.84 -39.20 -12.68
N TRP A 751 8.77 -39.86 -12.26
CA TRP A 751 7.40 -39.43 -12.50
C TRP A 751 6.72 -39.01 -11.20
N HIS A 752 5.94 -37.94 -11.28
CA HIS A 752 5.01 -37.55 -10.22
C HIS A 752 3.64 -37.27 -10.83
N TRP A 753 2.60 -37.46 -10.03
CA TRP A 753 1.22 -37.22 -10.44
C TRP A 753 0.37 -36.90 -9.22
N GLY A 754 -0.82 -36.37 -9.46
CA GLY A 754 -1.76 -36.16 -8.39
C GLY A 754 -3.10 -35.65 -8.89
N ALA A 755 -4.03 -35.57 -7.95
CA ALA A 755 -5.36 -35.04 -8.19
C ALA A 755 -5.83 -34.28 -6.96
N GLN A 756 -6.61 -33.22 -7.19
CA GLN A 756 -7.23 -32.45 -6.12
C GLN A 756 -8.70 -32.16 -6.46
N LEU A 757 -9.55 -32.37 -5.47
CA LEU A 757 -10.91 -31.84 -5.43
C LEU A 757 -10.93 -30.68 -4.45
N TYR A 758 -11.48 -29.54 -4.87
CA TYR A 758 -11.57 -28.32 -4.07
C TYR A 758 -12.99 -27.74 -4.18
N GLY A 759 -13.54 -27.28 -3.07
CA GLY A 759 -14.85 -26.64 -3.02
C GLY A 759 -14.80 -25.31 -2.29
N THR A 760 -15.68 -24.40 -2.67
CA THR A 760 -16.04 -23.21 -1.89
C THR A 760 -17.54 -23.21 -1.72
N LYS A 761 -17.99 -23.50 -0.50
CA LYS A 761 -19.40 -23.41 -0.12
C LYS A 761 -19.62 -22.10 0.62
N ARG A 762 -20.38 -21.18 0.04
CA ARG A 762 -20.74 -19.95 0.75
C ARG A 762 -21.80 -20.29 1.79
N MET A 763 -21.53 -19.98 3.06
CA MET A 763 -22.35 -20.46 4.18
C MET A 763 -23.53 -19.56 4.48
N GLU A 764 -23.44 -18.29 4.10
CA GLU A 764 -24.48 -17.29 4.31
C GLU A 764 -25.39 -17.18 3.08
N SER A 765 -26.55 -16.54 3.21
CA SER A 765 -27.49 -16.35 2.08
C SER A 765 -27.20 -15.09 1.27
N LYS A 766 -26.61 -14.07 1.91
CA LYS A 766 -26.18 -12.78 1.34
C LYS A 766 -25.16 -12.13 2.27
N ASN A 767 -24.30 -11.28 1.71
CA ASN A 767 -23.41 -10.38 2.44
C ASN A 767 -24.11 -9.05 2.81
N GLU A 768 -23.38 -8.14 3.45
CA GLU A 768 -23.88 -6.81 3.83
C GLU A 768 -24.34 -5.96 2.64
N SER A 769 -23.75 -6.17 1.46
CA SER A 769 -24.12 -5.51 0.20
C SER A 769 -25.29 -6.17 -0.53
N GLY A 770 -25.89 -7.23 0.03
CA GLY A 770 -27.16 -7.82 -0.45
C GLY A 770 -27.03 -9.02 -1.39
N TYR A 771 -25.82 -9.40 -1.79
CA TYR A 771 -25.58 -10.49 -2.74
C TYR A 771 -24.74 -11.60 -2.12
N ARG A 772 -24.64 -12.74 -2.81
CA ARG A 772 -23.73 -13.82 -2.46
C ARG A 772 -23.11 -14.38 -3.72
N LEU A 773 -21.78 -14.55 -3.71
CA LEU A 773 -21.08 -15.19 -4.81
C LEU A 773 -21.55 -16.64 -5.02
N GLY A 774 -21.36 -17.17 -6.22
CA GLY A 774 -21.62 -18.56 -6.51
C GLY A 774 -20.72 -19.51 -5.72
N ASP A 775 -21.24 -20.71 -5.43
CA ASP A 775 -20.43 -21.81 -4.94
C ASP A 775 -19.43 -22.24 -6.04
N ILE A 776 -18.25 -22.70 -5.64
CA ILE A 776 -17.20 -23.16 -6.56
C ILE A 776 -16.93 -24.64 -6.32
N PHE A 777 -16.82 -25.40 -7.41
CA PHE A 777 -16.25 -26.74 -7.41
C PHE A 777 -15.12 -26.78 -8.43
N GLN A 778 -13.96 -27.27 -8.03
CA GLN A 778 -12.82 -27.46 -8.89
C GLN A 778 -12.29 -28.89 -8.77
N ALA A 779 -12.02 -29.50 -9.91
CA ALA A 779 -11.31 -30.76 -10.02
C ALA A 779 -10.05 -30.53 -10.84
N SER A 780 -8.90 -30.94 -10.31
CA SER A 780 -7.63 -30.86 -11.02
C SER A 780 -6.88 -32.18 -10.97
N THR A 781 -6.13 -32.45 -12.03
CA THR A 781 -5.23 -33.60 -12.14
C THR A 781 -3.94 -33.15 -12.78
N TRP A 782 -2.81 -33.67 -12.35
CA TRP A 782 -1.52 -33.34 -12.93
C TRP A 782 -0.63 -34.56 -13.07
N GLY A 783 0.28 -34.46 -14.01
CA GLY A 783 1.38 -35.39 -14.20
C GLY A 783 2.63 -34.61 -14.56
N GLY A 784 3.79 -35.09 -14.12
CA GLY A 784 5.04 -34.42 -14.35
C GLY A 784 6.25 -35.33 -14.23
N ILE A 785 7.39 -34.75 -14.57
CA ILE A 785 8.68 -35.43 -14.59
C ILE A 785 9.73 -34.64 -13.80
N HIS A 786 10.59 -35.37 -13.10
CA HIS A 786 11.84 -34.85 -12.57
C HIS A 786 12.85 -34.74 -13.72
N LEU A 787 13.20 -33.52 -14.09
CA LEU A 787 14.21 -33.24 -15.11
C LEU A 787 15.62 -33.44 -14.53
N THR A 788 15.79 -33.04 -13.27
CA THR A 788 16.98 -33.23 -12.46
C THR A 788 16.54 -33.46 -11.00
N ASP A 789 17.49 -33.69 -10.10
CA ASP A 789 17.20 -33.87 -8.66
C ASP A 789 16.62 -32.61 -8.00
N TRP A 790 16.75 -31.44 -8.63
CA TRP A 790 16.28 -30.16 -8.09
C TRP A 790 15.23 -29.46 -8.97
N LEU A 791 14.97 -29.95 -10.18
CA LEU A 791 14.06 -29.31 -11.15
C LEU A 791 13.04 -30.32 -11.70
N SER A 792 11.76 -29.95 -11.69
CA SER A 792 10.68 -30.74 -12.28
C SER A 792 9.77 -29.90 -13.17
N ALA A 793 9.11 -30.57 -14.11
CA ALA A 793 8.09 -29.99 -14.97
C ALA A 793 6.76 -30.74 -14.80
N SER A 794 5.64 -30.04 -14.95
CA SER A 794 4.30 -30.61 -14.80
C SER A 794 3.32 -30.08 -15.83
N VAL A 795 2.35 -30.90 -16.20
CA VAL A 795 1.15 -30.50 -16.92
C VAL A 795 -0.06 -30.77 -16.05
N ARG A 796 -0.98 -29.80 -15.95
CA ARG A 796 -2.19 -29.89 -15.13
C ARG A 796 -3.43 -29.70 -15.98
N GLY A 797 -4.44 -30.55 -15.82
CA GLY A 797 -5.79 -30.30 -16.31
C GLY A 797 -6.66 -29.78 -15.18
N VAL A 798 -7.46 -28.75 -15.45
CA VAL A 798 -8.36 -28.15 -14.46
C VAL A 798 -9.76 -28.02 -15.05
N TYR A 799 -10.75 -28.48 -14.29
CA TYR A 799 -12.16 -28.18 -14.52
C TYR A 799 -12.68 -27.36 -13.35
N THR A 800 -13.28 -26.20 -13.64
CA THR A 800 -13.92 -25.35 -12.64
C THR A 800 -15.38 -25.13 -12.99
N HIS A 801 -16.26 -25.43 -12.05
CA HIS A 801 -17.66 -25.02 -12.08
C HIS A 801 -17.89 -23.92 -11.04
N ARG A 802 -18.39 -22.77 -11.49
CA ARG A 802 -18.75 -21.62 -10.65
C ARG A 802 -20.24 -21.33 -10.81
N GLY A 803 -20.96 -21.37 -9.70
CA GLY A 803 -22.37 -20.96 -9.67
C GLY A 803 -22.55 -19.48 -10.01
N LYS A 804 -23.78 -19.10 -10.35
CA LYS A 804 -24.13 -17.68 -10.51
C LYS A 804 -24.14 -16.94 -9.18
N ILE A 805 -24.05 -15.62 -9.23
CA ILE A 805 -24.33 -14.78 -8.07
C ILE A 805 -25.81 -14.90 -7.70
N HIS A 806 -26.09 -14.97 -6.40
CA HIS A 806 -27.44 -15.00 -5.83
C HIS A 806 -27.74 -13.67 -5.14
N GLY A 807 -29.00 -13.24 -5.23
CA GLY A 807 -29.38 -11.91 -4.77
C GLY A 807 -28.84 -10.83 -5.72
N ASP A 808 -28.80 -9.61 -5.23
CA ASP A 808 -28.34 -8.45 -5.98
C ASP A 808 -27.90 -7.37 -4.99
N PHE A 809 -27.26 -6.31 -5.47
CA PHE A 809 -26.93 -5.17 -4.63
C PHE A 809 -28.18 -4.62 -3.94
N ASN A 810 -28.10 -4.47 -2.61
CA ASN A 810 -29.15 -3.84 -1.80
C ASN A 810 -29.04 -2.31 -1.75
N THR A 811 -28.00 -1.76 -2.37
CA THR A 811 -27.77 -0.32 -2.56
C THR A 811 -27.63 -0.02 -4.04
N TYR A 812 -27.72 1.26 -4.42
CA TYR A 812 -27.66 1.67 -5.82
C TYR A 812 -26.35 1.28 -6.51
N ASN A 813 -26.48 0.80 -7.75
CA ASN A 813 -25.41 0.58 -8.73
C ASN A 813 -25.96 1.10 -10.06
N ALA A 814 -25.13 1.81 -10.84
CA ALA A 814 -25.57 2.48 -12.07
C ALA A 814 -25.89 1.53 -13.23
N ARG A 815 -25.56 0.23 -13.12
CA ARG A 815 -25.82 -0.83 -14.12
C ARG A 815 -25.38 -0.42 -15.53
N VAL A 816 -24.10 -0.13 -15.69
CA VAL A 816 -23.56 0.43 -16.93
C VAL A 816 -23.29 -0.64 -18.00
N GLY A 817 -23.15 -1.90 -17.58
CA GLY A 817 -22.84 -3.01 -18.48
C GLY A 817 -23.09 -4.39 -17.88
N PRO A 818 -22.72 -5.47 -18.61
CA PRO A 818 -23.06 -6.84 -18.24
C PRO A 818 -22.45 -7.30 -16.91
N MET A 819 -21.26 -6.80 -16.56
CA MET A 819 -20.53 -7.11 -15.32
C MET A 819 -21.32 -6.76 -14.06
N ASP A 820 -22.24 -5.80 -14.16
CA ASP A 820 -23.09 -5.38 -13.07
C ASP A 820 -24.25 -6.33 -12.80
N PHE A 821 -24.48 -7.40 -13.57
CA PHE A 821 -25.68 -8.24 -13.40
C PHE A 821 -25.35 -9.65 -12.89
N PRO A 822 -26.04 -10.15 -11.84
CA PRO A 822 -25.77 -11.48 -11.28
C PRO A 822 -25.94 -12.64 -12.26
N VAL A 823 -26.80 -12.48 -13.27
CA VAL A 823 -27.07 -13.50 -14.31
C VAL A 823 -25.87 -13.72 -15.23
N ASN A 824 -25.02 -12.70 -15.39
CA ASN A 824 -23.83 -12.73 -16.23
C ASN A 824 -22.59 -13.19 -15.47
N GLN A 825 -22.75 -13.97 -14.41
CA GLN A 825 -21.65 -14.36 -13.52
C GLN A 825 -21.61 -15.88 -13.34
N GLY A 826 -20.39 -16.44 -13.31
CA GLY A 826 -20.17 -17.88 -13.19
C GLY A 826 -20.13 -18.63 -14.52
N GLY A 827 -19.98 -19.94 -14.49
CA GLY A 827 -19.84 -20.75 -15.69
C GLY A 827 -19.08 -22.04 -15.46
N GLN A 828 -18.69 -22.68 -16.56
CA GLN A 828 -17.84 -23.87 -16.60
C GLN A 828 -16.59 -23.56 -17.40
N TYR A 829 -15.45 -23.98 -16.87
CA TYR A 829 -14.15 -23.58 -17.36
C TYR A 829 -13.22 -24.79 -17.43
N TRP A 830 -12.52 -24.93 -18.55
CA TRP A 830 -11.52 -25.97 -18.77
C TRP A 830 -10.19 -25.33 -19.09
N ASP A 831 -9.19 -25.58 -18.25
CA ASP A 831 -7.86 -24.99 -18.35
C ASP A 831 -6.79 -26.08 -18.43
N ILE A 832 -5.70 -25.78 -19.13
CA ILE A 832 -4.46 -26.58 -19.12
C ILE A 832 -3.31 -25.76 -18.54
N GLY A 833 -2.64 -26.31 -17.54
CA GLY A 833 -1.53 -25.72 -16.82
C GLY A 833 -0.19 -26.29 -17.26
N PHE A 834 0.81 -25.43 -17.41
CA PHE A 834 2.20 -25.81 -17.63
C PHE A 834 3.05 -25.25 -16.49
N GLY A 835 3.69 -26.13 -15.74
CA GLY A 835 4.41 -25.79 -14.52
C GLY A 835 5.87 -26.21 -14.53
N LEU A 836 6.70 -25.40 -13.87
CA LEU A 836 8.08 -25.71 -13.50
C LEU A 836 8.24 -25.51 -12.00
N SER A 837 8.90 -26.44 -11.31
CA SER A 837 9.26 -26.26 -9.90
C SER A 837 10.71 -26.63 -9.65
N ALA A 838 11.37 -25.79 -8.86
CA ALA A 838 12.74 -25.95 -8.42
C ALA A 838 12.77 -26.08 -6.89
N ALA A 839 13.35 -27.16 -6.39
CA ALA A 839 13.54 -27.43 -4.97
C ALA A 839 15.04 -27.53 -4.70
N VAL A 840 15.60 -26.64 -3.89
CA VAL A 840 17.05 -26.63 -3.62
C VAL A 840 17.36 -27.69 -2.54
N PRO A 841 18.09 -28.77 -2.86
CA PRO A 841 18.21 -29.91 -1.96
C PRO A 841 19.36 -29.75 -0.94
N THR A 842 20.41 -28.99 -1.26
CA THR A 842 21.62 -28.88 -0.45
C THR A 842 22.25 -27.48 -0.54
N GLY A 843 23.18 -27.17 0.38
CA GLY A 843 23.92 -25.91 0.42
C GLY A 843 23.21 -24.80 1.19
N LYS A 844 23.73 -23.58 1.10
CA LYS A 844 23.23 -22.40 1.84
C LYS A 844 21.74 -22.08 1.56
N PHE A 845 21.21 -22.52 0.41
CA PHE A 845 19.83 -22.27 -0.01
C PHE A 845 18.91 -23.49 0.14
N ALA A 846 19.36 -24.57 0.80
CA ALA A 846 18.54 -25.76 1.03
C ALA A 846 17.21 -25.42 1.72
N GLY A 847 16.12 -26.09 1.31
CA GLY A 847 14.77 -25.84 1.84
C GLY A 847 13.97 -24.77 1.10
N ASN A 848 14.58 -24.04 0.16
CA ASN A 848 13.86 -23.13 -0.71
C ASN A 848 13.20 -23.89 -1.87
N HIS A 849 11.93 -23.60 -2.09
CA HIS A 849 11.15 -24.13 -3.20
C HIS A 849 10.56 -22.97 -3.98
N PHE A 850 10.74 -22.99 -5.29
CA PHE A 850 10.17 -22.03 -6.24
C PHE A 850 9.32 -22.80 -7.25
N ALA A 851 8.11 -22.33 -7.54
CA ALA A 851 7.30 -22.92 -8.61
C ALA A 851 6.59 -21.85 -9.41
N PHE A 852 6.48 -22.09 -10.72
CA PHE A 852 5.79 -21.23 -11.67
C PHE A 852 4.82 -22.10 -12.47
N GLU A 853 3.58 -21.65 -12.65
CA GLU A 853 2.58 -22.32 -13.47
C GLU A 853 1.79 -21.30 -14.30
N TRP A 854 1.72 -21.52 -15.62
CA TRP A 854 0.81 -20.81 -16.51
C TRP A 854 -0.41 -21.68 -16.81
N LEU A 855 -1.61 -21.19 -16.51
CA LEU A 855 -2.89 -21.78 -16.86
C LEU A 855 -3.44 -21.11 -18.12
N GLN A 856 -3.62 -21.92 -19.16
CA GLN A 856 -4.21 -21.54 -20.42
C GLN A 856 -5.68 -22.01 -20.50
N PRO A 857 -6.64 -21.10 -20.64
CA PRO A 857 -8.02 -21.45 -20.99
C PRO A 857 -8.09 -22.23 -22.30
N VAL A 858 -8.75 -23.38 -22.28
CA VAL A 858 -9.00 -24.24 -23.45
C VAL A 858 -10.44 -24.07 -23.92
N ARG A 859 -11.38 -23.98 -22.98
CA ARG A 859 -12.79 -23.73 -23.26
C ARG A 859 -13.41 -22.98 -22.08
N ASP A 860 -14.21 -21.98 -22.42
CA ASP A 860 -15.04 -21.23 -21.49
C ASP A 860 -16.49 -21.43 -21.90
N ASP A 861 -17.35 -21.76 -20.95
CA ASP A 861 -18.81 -21.79 -21.11
C ASP A 861 -19.43 -20.93 -20.01
N VAL A 862 -19.55 -19.64 -20.31
CA VAL A 862 -19.92 -18.61 -19.33
C VAL A 862 -21.44 -18.51 -19.15
N ASN A 863 -21.87 -18.16 -17.94
CA ASN A 863 -23.25 -17.75 -17.71
C ASN A 863 -23.47 -16.33 -18.25
N GLY A 864 -24.48 -16.14 -19.12
CA GLY A 864 -24.78 -14.83 -19.67
C GLY A 864 -23.59 -14.24 -20.44
N PHE A 865 -23.34 -12.94 -20.30
CA PHE A 865 -22.30 -12.23 -21.06
C PHE A 865 -21.07 -11.92 -20.20
N GLN A 866 -19.91 -12.50 -20.51
CA GLN A 866 -18.66 -12.29 -19.77
C GLN A 866 -17.46 -12.08 -20.71
N LEU A 867 -16.44 -11.39 -20.22
CA LEU A 867 -15.19 -11.18 -20.95
C LEU A 867 -14.39 -12.49 -21.06
N GLU A 868 -13.78 -12.73 -22.21
CA GLU A 868 -12.98 -13.93 -22.46
C GLU A 868 -11.71 -13.98 -21.59
N ARG A 869 -11.44 -15.14 -20.97
CA ARG A 869 -10.21 -15.36 -20.19
C ARG A 869 -9.05 -15.65 -21.12
N LYS A 870 -7.91 -14.98 -20.91
CA LYS A 870 -6.69 -15.17 -21.73
C LYS A 870 -5.63 -16.01 -21.05
N GLY A 871 -5.54 -15.93 -19.73
CA GLY A 871 -4.64 -16.79 -18.96
C GLY A 871 -4.49 -16.40 -17.51
N ALA A 872 -3.84 -17.27 -16.74
CA ALA A 872 -3.46 -17.00 -15.37
C ALA A 872 -2.06 -17.54 -15.05
N LEU A 873 -1.26 -16.76 -14.32
CA LEU A 873 0.04 -17.13 -13.80
C LEU A 873 -0.05 -17.36 -12.29
N SER A 874 0.56 -18.43 -11.80
CA SER A 874 0.85 -18.64 -10.38
C SER A 874 2.35 -18.78 -10.18
N ALA A 875 2.93 -17.95 -9.31
CA ALA A 875 4.33 -18.02 -8.90
C ALA A 875 4.39 -18.17 -7.38
N THR A 876 5.05 -19.21 -6.89
CA THR A 876 5.17 -19.50 -5.46
C THR A 876 6.62 -19.62 -5.05
N TRP A 877 6.90 -19.12 -3.85
CA TRP A 877 8.11 -19.42 -3.11
C TRP A 877 7.68 -19.95 -1.73
N HIS A 878 8.30 -21.02 -1.26
CA HIS A 878 8.15 -21.43 0.14
C HIS A 878 9.45 -21.97 0.71
N TYR A 879 9.56 -21.84 2.01
CA TYR A 879 10.67 -22.30 2.82
C TYR A 879 10.12 -23.09 4.01
N SER A 880 10.54 -24.35 4.14
CA SER A 880 10.13 -25.27 5.21
C SER A 880 11.34 -25.66 6.06
N PHE A 881 11.13 -25.81 7.38
CA PHE A 881 12.20 -26.14 8.34
C PHE A 881 11.68 -26.74 9.65
#